data_AF-C4XY63-F1
#
_entry.id   AF-C4XY63-F1
#
_cell.length_a   1.000
_cell.length_b   1.000
_cell.length_c   1.000
_cell.angle_alpha   90.00
_cell.angle_beta   90.00
_cell.angle_gamma   90.00
#
_symmetry.space_group_name_H-M   'P 1'
#
loop_
_entity.id
_entity.type
_entity.pdbx_description
1 polymer ?
#
loop_
_entity_poly.entity_id
_entity_poly.type
_entity_poly.pdbx_seq_one_letter_code
_entity_poly.pdbx_strand_id
1 'polypeptide(L)'
;MTNSIPVDGSVMDGSVSIDGQLSPYSHHGVHCALASSHVLLGGRLRAATIIFSPVSGSILHVAPGILSHADEVIARFDVGELRDVSPKVIMPGLVDAHVHLNEPGRTEWEGFASGTQAAAAGGVTTVVDMPLNAVPPTTTAAHFAQKIAAARDQTWVDVAFWGGLVPDNLDDLLPLIRMGVRGFKGFLIDSGVDEFPAITPRYIEQAMRVVEGERTVLMFHAEMQPHNRVPVYVEQSAGAPRLVRAAFEVGEDDDETPDISDHESHDAYVNGHESNGVLGKELSKANVVNGADDVESLERTKSSESLDALDLGMSASFISRAPAPVVELLDSHRAPSSDHALCRLPHNHAGSIQPQDLSHEQALALAKSPYLQASEPQFGRLARLANPNHDQLARNQLTSPLAKPLDFDSHKLLENATDPLSLARADDHTLDSVDATLYASFLASRPDSFETTAIAEIISCSMQNPRVPLHIVHLATHEAVPLVRAAQARGLPVSAETCFHYLSLSAEKISNCSTHFKCCPPIRTDANRRLLWRALRNGVISTVVSDHSPCTPDLKGLDKGDFFSAWGGIASVGFGLPILHTEGQKMDPPVTVAEISEWCSWNTAKQVGLSHRKGKIAVGYDADLCVFDPEAEYEVSNAETFFKNKLTAYDGMRLRGRVTETWVRGRTVFTLKAGHSRQALGRLILEPRTT
;
A
#
# COMPACT_ATOMS: atom_id res chain seq x y z
N MET A 1 -46.26 -48.33 21.30
CA MET A 1 -45.84 -48.77 22.66
C MET A 1 -44.96 -47.65 23.20
N THR A 2 -45.61 -46.66 23.83
CA THR A 2 -45.64 -46.41 25.31
C THR A 2 -44.39 -45.64 25.77
N ASN A 3 -44.53 -44.33 25.97
CA ASN A 3 -44.67 -43.64 27.28
C ASN A 3 -43.27 -43.18 27.79
N SER A 4 -43.02 -42.04 28.42
CA SER A 4 -43.85 -41.00 29.05
C SER A 4 -42.91 -39.87 29.53
N ILE A 5 -43.45 -38.65 29.64
CA ILE A 5 -42.84 -37.43 30.23
C ILE A 5 -42.72 -37.62 31.77
N PRO A 6 -41.90 -36.82 32.51
CA PRO A 6 -42.51 -35.65 33.15
C PRO A 6 -41.66 -34.37 33.13
N VAL A 7 -42.40 -33.28 32.99
CA VAL A 7 -42.06 -31.90 33.34
C VAL A 7 -41.95 -31.83 34.86
N ASP A 8 -40.90 -31.20 35.39
CA ASP A 8 -40.94 -30.63 36.73
C ASP A 8 -40.34 -29.23 36.72
N GLY A 9 -41.13 -28.29 37.20
CA GLY A 9 -40.77 -26.89 37.36
C GLY A 9 -40.37 -26.65 38.80
N SER A 10 -39.18 -26.09 39.01
CA SER A 10 -38.90 -25.32 40.20
C SER A 10 -38.11 -24.08 39.84
N VAL A 11 -38.74 -22.95 40.14
CA VAL A 11 -38.17 -21.62 40.19
C VAL A 11 -37.08 -21.61 41.25
N MET A 12 -35.85 -21.28 40.88
CA MET A 12 -34.85 -20.74 41.79
C MET A 12 -34.18 -19.58 41.07
N ASP A 13 -34.65 -18.40 41.43
CA ASP A 13 -34.00 -17.11 41.25
C ASP A 13 -32.60 -17.19 41.86
N GLY A 14 -31.59 -17.18 40.99
CA GLY A 14 -30.18 -17.29 41.34
C GLY A 14 -29.44 -16.08 40.83
N SER A 15 -29.84 -14.89 41.27
CA SER A 15 -29.01 -13.69 41.19
C SER A 15 -27.73 -13.93 41.99
N VAL A 16 -26.70 -14.49 41.36
CA VAL A 16 -25.35 -14.50 41.93
C VAL A 16 -24.75 -13.13 41.65
N SER A 17 -25.04 -12.21 42.56
CA SER A 17 -24.25 -11.02 42.82
C SER A 17 -22.81 -11.45 43.13
N ILE A 18 -21.90 -11.27 42.19
CA ILE A 18 -20.46 -11.31 42.47
C ILE A 18 -20.05 -9.87 42.82
N ASP A 19 -20.49 -9.41 43.99
CA ASP A 19 -19.81 -8.34 44.71
C ASP A 19 -18.51 -8.94 45.28
N GLY A 20 -17.47 -8.89 44.46
CA GLY A 20 -16.10 -9.11 44.90
C GLY A 20 -15.64 -7.88 45.68
N GLN A 21 -15.64 -8.00 47.01
CA GLN A 21 -15.05 -7.10 48.01
C GLN A 21 -14.23 -5.93 47.45
N LEU A 22 -14.89 -4.78 47.34
CA LEU A 22 -14.22 -3.49 47.23
C LEU A 22 -13.45 -3.22 48.53
N SER A 23 -12.14 -3.06 48.39
CA SER A 23 -11.27 -2.46 49.40
C SER A 23 -11.85 -1.11 49.87
N PRO A 24 -11.72 -0.72 51.15
CA PRO A 24 -12.28 0.52 51.70
C PRO A 24 -11.57 1.81 51.21
N TYR A 25 -10.73 1.73 50.17
CA TYR A 25 -10.18 2.89 49.46
C TYR A 25 -10.77 2.96 48.04
N SER A 26 -12.07 3.16 47.92
CA SER A 26 -12.74 3.33 46.62
C SER A 26 -12.67 4.79 46.13
N HIS A 27 -11.45 5.32 46.02
CA HIS A 27 -11.20 6.43 45.09
C HIS A 27 -11.45 5.88 43.68
N HIS A 28 -12.60 6.20 43.08
CA HIS A 28 -12.86 5.90 41.68
C HIS A 28 -12.12 6.93 40.83
N GLY A 29 -10.78 6.84 40.85
CA GLY A 29 -9.93 7.76 40.11
C GLY A 29 -10.32 7.78 38.64
N VAL A 30 -10.30 8.97 38.03
CA VAL A 30 -10.82 9.20 36.68
C VAL A 30 -9.85 8.78 35.56
N HIS A 31 -8.62 8.39 35.91
CA HIS A 31 -7.56 8.06 34.96
C HIS A 31 -7.02 6.64 35.14
N CYS A 32 -6.37 6.13 34.09
CA CYS A 32 -5.79 4.80 34.06
C CYS A 32 -4.28 4.89 33.86
N ALA A 33 -3.55 3.88 34.30
CA ALA A 33 -2.14 3.74 34.09
C ALA A 33 -1.75 2.32 33.68
N LEU A 34 -0.86 2.21 32.70
CA LEU A 34 -0.28 0.96 32.25
C LEU A 34 1.24 1.03 32.38
N ALA A 35 1.83 0.08 33.10
CA ALA A 35 3.26 0.01 33.34
C ALA A 35 3.86 -1.28 32.78
N SER A 36 5.13 -1.21 32.40
CA SER A 36 5.92 -2.39 32.08
C SER A 36 7.41 -2.11 32.27
N SER A 37 8.19 -3.17 32.49
CA SER A 37 9.64 -3.16 32.38
C SER A 37 10.14 -2.91 30.94
N HIS A 38 9.27 -3.08 29.94
CA HIS A 38 9.56 -2.84 28.52
C HIS A 38 8.51 -1.92 27.88
N VAL A 39 8.72 -0.61 27.96
CA VAL A 39 7.96 0.38 27.19
C VAL A 39 8.85 0.98 26.10
N LEU A 40 8.35 0.99 24.86
CA LEU A 40 9.06 1.56 23.73
C LEU A 40 8.97 3.09 23.75
N LEU A 41 10.04 3.74 24.21
CA LEU A 41 10.15 5.20 24.31
C LEU A 41 11.41 5.69 23.60
N GLY A 42 11.23 6.56 22.60
CA GLY A 42 12.34 7.14 21.83
C GLY A 42 13.22 6.08 21.17
N GLY A 43 12.61 5.03 20.60
CA GLY A 43 13.32 3.94 19.93
C GLY A 43 14.03 2.95 20.86
N ARG A 44 13.79 3.00 22.18
CA ARG A 44 14.41 2.09 23.15
C ARG A 44 13.38 1.52 24.11
N LEU A 45 13.51 0.24 24.43
CA LEU A 45 12.75 -0.39 25.51
C LEU A 45 13.32 0.04 26.87
N ARG A 46 12.46 0.48 27.78
CA ARG A 46 12.82 0.83 29.16
C ARG A 46 11.63 0.67 30.09
N ALA A 47 11.88 0.54 31.39
CA ALA A 47 10.81 0.54 32.37
C ALA A 47 10.10 1.91 32.40
N ALA A 48 8.78 1.92 32.31
CA ALA A 48 7.98 3.15 32.40
C ALA A 48 6.52 2.86 32.79
N THR A 49 5.84 3.92 33.23
CA THR A 49 4.40 3.95 33.52
C THR A 49 3.73 5.02 32.67
N ILE A 50 2.75 4.63 31.87
CA ILE A 50 1.98 5.53 31.00
C ILE A 50 0.67 5.84 31.69
N ILE A 51 0.39 7.11 31.97
CA ILE A 51 -0.87 7.57 32.55
C ILE A 51 -1.70 8.24 31.45
N PHE A 52 -2.96 7.85 31.32
CA PHE A 52 -3.85 8.31 30.26
C PHE A 52 -5.29 8.50 30.76
N SER A 53 -6.06 9.32 30.05
CA SER A 53 -7.47 9.54 30.33
C SER A 53 -8.34 8.76 29.35
N PRO A 54 -9.19 7.82 29.81
CA PRO A 54 -10.20 7.18 28.97
C PRO A 54 -11.31 8.14 28.50
N VAL A 55 -11.38 9.35 29.06
CA VAL A 55 -12.37 10.38 28.73
C VAL A 55 -11.89 11.24 27.56
N SER A 56 -10.69 11.85 27.67
CA SER A 56 -10.12 12.59 26.54
C SER A 56 -9.57 11.67 25.46
N GLY A 57 -9.14 10.48 25.86
CA GLY A 57 -8.48 9.50 24.99
C GLY A 57 -6.99 9.71 24.82
N SER A 58 -6.38 10.64 25.57
CA SER A 58 -4.98 11.04 25.40
C SER A 58 -4.07 10.58 26.53
N ILE A 59 -2.79 10.42 26.21
CA ILE A 59 -1.71 10.22 27.18
C ILE A 59 -1.48 11.53 27.94
N LEU A 60 -1.56 11.47 29.26
CA LEU A 60 -1.40 12.62 30.15
C LEU A 60 0.03 12.72 30.69
N HIS A 61 0.67 11.58 30.93
CA HIS A 61 2.01 11.52 31.50
C HIS A 61 2.73 10.22 31.15
N VAL A 62 4.06 10.27 31.07
CA VAL A 62 4.92 9.10 30.93
C VAL A 62 6.02 9.20 31.98
N ALA A 63 5.89 8.41 33.05
CA ALA A 63 6.84 8.39 34.16
C ALA A 63 7.93 7.34 33.91
N PRO A 64 9.20 7.62 34.24
CA PRO A 64 10.26 6.62 34.22
C PRO A 64 10.03 5.58 35.33
N GLY A 65 10.26 4.30 35.03
CA GLY A 65 10.08 3.20 35.98
C GLY A 65 8.63 2.72 36.13
N ILE A 66 8.48 1.62 36.88
CA ILE A 66 7.18 1.05 37.24
C ILE A 66 6.76 1.71 38.56
N LEU A 67 5.70 2.53 38.53
CA LEU A 67 5.20 3.20 39.72
C LEU A 67 4.35 2.26 40.56
N SER A 68 4.31 2.51 41.88
CA SER A 68 3.39 1.81 42.79
C SER A 68 2.09 2.59 42.97
N HIS A 69 1.05 1.93 43.49
CA HIS A 69 -0.22 2.61 43.80
C HIS A 69 -0.08 3.75 44.83
N ALA A 70 0.98 3.73 45.65
CA ALA A 70 1.26 4.76 46.65
C ALA A 70 2.13 5.92 46.12
N ASP A 71 2.54 5.88 44.85
CA ASP A 71 3.40 6.90 44.27
C ASP A 71 2.68 8.26 44.16
N GLU A 72 3.38 9.34 44.45
CA GLU A 72 2.82 10.70 44.44
C GLU A 72 2.34 11.11 43.04
N VAL A 73 2.96 10.61 41.97
CA VAL A 73 2.53 10.87 40.60
C VAL A 73 1.18 10.18 40.33
N ILE A 74 1.00 8.93 40.78
CA ILE A 74 -0.25 8.19 40.66
C ILE A 74 -1.38 8.93 41.40
N ALA A 75 -1.12 9.40 42.63
CA ALA A 75 -2.08 10.19 43.39
C ALA A 75 -2.38 11.54 42.72
N ARG A 76 -1.37 12.24 42.20
CA ARG A 76 -1.52 13.55 41.53
C ARG A 76 -2.42 13.50 40.30
N PHE A 77 -2.36 12.40 39.55
CA PHE A 77 -3.20 12.19 38.37
C PHE A 77 -4.52 11.47 38.68
N ASP A 78 -4.85 11.22 39.95
CA ASP A 78 -6.10 10.55 40.34
C ASP A 78 -6.32 9.23 39.54
N VAL A 79 -5.27 8.41 39.49
CA VAL A 79 -5.31 7.13 38.77
C VAL A 79 -6.14 6.11 39.55
N GLY A 80 -7.26 5.67 38.99
CA GLY A 80 -8.15 4.68 39.58
C GLY A 80 -7.76 3.23 39.26
N GLU A 81 -7.09 3.01 38.12
CA GLU A 81 -6.62 1.68 37.70
C GLU A 81 -5.16 1.75 37.25
N LEU A 82 -4.29 1.01 37.93
CA LEU A 82 -2.88 0.83 37.55
C LEU A 82 -2.61 -0.66 37.31
N ARG A 83 -2.15 -1.00 36.11
CA ARG A 83 -1.80 -2.37 35.72
C ARG A 83 -0.34 -2.46 35.29
N ASP A 84 0.42 -3.35 35.92
CA ASP A 84 1.76 -3.75 35.45
C ASP A 84 1.64 -5.00 34.58
N VAL A 85 2.09 -4.90 33.33
CA VAL A 85 2.07 -5.99 32.34
C VAL A 85 3.46 -6.56 32.06
N SER A 86 4.45 -6.28 32.92
CA SER A 86 5.80 -6.84 32.81
C SER A 86 5.81 -8.37 32.71
N PRO A 87 6.71 -8.97 31.90
CA PRO A 87 7.74 -8.33 31.07
C PRO A 87 7.29 -7.97 29.64
N LYS A 88 5.99 -7.89 29.34
CA LYS A 88 5.50 -7.64 27.97
C LYS A 88 5.86 -6.25 27.47
N VAL A 89 6.01 -6.10 26.16
CA VAL A 89 6.31 -4.81 25.53
C VAL A 89 5.05 -3.95 25.44
N ILE A 90 5.11 -2.70 25.88
CA ILE A 90 4.13 -1.67 25.53
C ILE A 90 4.73 -0.80 24.41
N MET A 91 4.02 -0.70 23.29
CA MET A 91 4.43 0.09 22.12
C MET A 91 3.25 0.91 21.58
N PRO A 92 3.49 1.95 20.76
CA PRO A 92 2.41 2.60 20.04
C PRO A 92 1.57 1.58 19.28
N GLY A 93 0.26 1.74 19.27
CA GLY A 93 -0.59 0.97 18.39
C GLY A 93 -0.18 1.15 16.93
N LEU A 94 -0.26 0.07 16.14
CA LEU A 94 0.09 0.13 14.72
C LEU A 94 -0.94 0.98 13.95
N VAL A 95 -0.47 1.59 12.87
CA VAL A 95 -1.28 2.31 11.90
C VAL A 95 -1.11 1.58 10.57
N ASP A 96 -2.15 0.87 10.14
CA ASP A 96 -2.13 0.14 8.87
C ASP A 96 -2.71 1.03 7.76
N ALA A 97 -1.86 1.49 6.86
CA ALA A 97 -2.23 2.47 5.85
C ALA A 97 -2.87 1.87 4.60
N HIS A 98 -3.01 0.53 4.51
CA HIS A 98 -3.48 -0.15 3.31
C HIS A 98 -4.36 -1.35 3.67
N VAL A 99 -5.66 -1.10 3.87
CA VAL A 99 -6.66 -2.15 4.09
C VAL A 99 -7.83 -1.96 3.13
N HIS A 100 -8.40 -3.05 2.64
CA HIS A 100 -9.60 -3.03 1.80
C HIS A 100 -10.81 -3.50 2.62
N LEU A 101 -11.58 -2.56 3.16
CA LEU A 101 -12.86 -2.84 3.82
C LEU A 101 -13.96 -2.62 2.79
N ASN A 102 -14.50 -3.71 2.26
CA ASN A 102 -15.29 -3.77 1.03
C ASN A 102 -16.76 -3.33 1.23
N GLU A 103 -17.03 -2.51 2.24
CA GLU A 103 -18.36 -2.03 2.61
C GLU A 103 -18.49 -0.52 2.30
N PRO A 104 -19.56 -0.05 1.65
CA PRO A 104 -20.77 -0.77 1.24
C PRO A 104 -20.58 -1.65 -0.01
N GLY A 105 -21.57 -2.48 -0.29
CA GLY A 105 -21.73 -3.15 -1.59
C GLY A 105 -21.11 -4.56 -1.68
N ARG A 106 -19.92 -4.79 -1.12
CA ARG A 106 -19.26 -6.10 -1.04
C ARG A 106 -18.94 -6.49 0.40
N THR A 107 -19.82 -6.12 1.34
CA THR A 107 -19.64 -6.34 2.78
C THR A 107 -19.39 -7.82 3.12
N GLU A 108 -19.86 -8.77 2.29
CA GLU A 108 -19.62 -10.20 2.41
C GLU A 108 -18.17 -10.62 2.17
N TRP A 109 -17.35 -9.80 1.50
CA TRP A 109 -15.91 -10.04 1.36
C TRP A 109 -15.17 -9.70 2.65
N GLU A 110 -15.40 -8.50 3.17
CA GLU A 110 -14.98 -8.04 4.49
C GLU A 110 -15.64 -6.69 4.78
N GLY A 111 -16.22 -6.52 5.96
CA GLY A 111 -16.85 -5.25 6.37
C GLY A 111 -16.02 -4.49 7.39
N PHE A 112 -16.50 -3.30 7.78
CA PHE A 112 -15.80 -2.49 8.78
C PHE A 112 -15.68 -3.21 10.13
N ALA A 113 -16.75 -3.88 10.58
CA ALA A 113 -16.75 -4.58 11.86
C ALA A 113 -15.67 -5.67 11.93
N SER A 114 -15.69 -6.64 11.02
CA SER A 114 -14.78 -7.78 11.04
C SER A 114 -13.33 -7.38 10.72
N GLY A 115 -13.11 -6.48 9.76
CA GLY A 115 -11.77 -5.98 9.45
C GLY A 115 -11.14 -5.19 10.61
N THR A 116 -11.90 -4.30 11.26
CA THR A 116 -11.38 -3.54 12.42
C THR A 116 -11.24 -4.39 13.68
N GLN A 117 -12.04 -5.45 13.84
CA GLN A 117 -11.83 -6.45 14.88
C GLN A 117 -10.54 -7.23 14.64
N ALA A 118 -10.29 -7.69 13.41
CA ALA A 118 -9.03 -8.36 13.06
C ALA A 118 -7.81 -7.44 13.28
N ALA A 119 -7.92 -6.16 12.90
CA ALA A 119 -6.92 -5.14 13.20
C ALA A 119 -6.65 -5.02 14.71
N ALA A 120 -7.70 -4.86 15.52
CA ALA A 120 -7.60 -4.75 16.98
C ALA A 120 -6.97 -6.01 17.62
N ALA A 121 -7.24 -7.20 17.09
CA ALA A 121 -6.66 -8.44 17.61
C ALA A 121 -5.13 -8.51 17.44
N GLY A 122 -4.59 -7.75 16.48
CA GLY A 122 -3.19 -7.72 16.12
C GLY A 122 -2.44 -6.45 16.52
N GLY A 123 -2.96 -5.62 17.43
CA GLY A 123 -2.25 -4.45 17.91
C GLY A 123 -2.36 -3.23 17.00
N VAL A 124 -3.17 -3.30 15.95
CA VAL A 124 -3.49 -2.15 15.09
C VAL A 124 -4.56 -1.33 15.78
N THR A 125 -4.36 -0.01 15.82
CA THR A 125 -5.25 0.95 16.49
C THR A 125 -5.80 2.00 15.53
N THR A 126 -5.26 2.05 14.32
CA THR A 126 -5.78 2.87 13.22
C THR A 126 -5.61 2.11 11.92
N VAL A 127 -6.65 2.05 11.10
CA VAL A 127 -6.57 1.57 9.72
C VAL A 127 -6.93 2.71 8.76
N VAL A 128 -6.37 2.67 7.55
CA VAL A 128 -6.75 3.58 6.47
C VAL A 128 -7.30 2.76 5.31
N ASP A 129 -8.60 2.90 5.11
CA ASP A 129 -9.36 2.13 4.16
C ASP A 129 -9.15 2.63 2.72
N MET A 130 -8.89 1.68 1.82
CA MET A 130 -8.70 1.90 0.39
C MET A 130 -10.01 2.25 -0.31
N PRO A 131 -9.97 3.08 -1.37
CA PRO A 131 -11.17 3.62 -1.99
C PRO A 131 -11.92 2.61 -2.86
N LEU A 132 -11.30 1.46 -3.16
CA LEU A 132 -11.82 0.45 -4.07
C LEU A 132 -12.27 -0.81 -3.36
N ASN A 133 -12.94 -1.63 -4.17
CA ASN A 133 -13.73 -2.83 -3.91
C ASN A 133 -15.06 -2.56 -3.19
N ALA A 134 -15.22 -1.47 -2.45
CA ALA A 134 -16.55 -1.01 -2.07
C ALA A 134 -17.34 -0.56 -3.31
N VAL A 135 -18.66 -0.76 -3.28
CA VAL A 135 -19.58 -0.33 -4.34
C VAL A 135 -20.65 0.61 -3.75
N PRO A 136 -20.70 1.88 -4.18
CA PRO A 136 -19.77 2.52 -5.11
C PRO A 136 -18.38 2.76 -4.49
N PRO A 137 -17.31 2.86 -5.31
CA PRO A 137 -15.98 3.18 -4.83
C PRO A 137 -15.90 4.66 -4.40
N THR A 138 -14.96 4.99 -3.49
CA THR A 138 -14.78 6.33 -2.90
C THR A 138 -14.14 7.32 -3.89
N THR A 139 -14.77 7.57 -5.03
CA THR A 139 -14.26 8.41 -6.13
C THR A 139 -14.93 9.78 -6.21
N THR A 140 -16.06 9.97 -5.52
CA THR A 140 -16.81 11.24 -5.45
C THR A 140 -17.18 11.58 -4.02
N ALA A 141 -17.51 12.84 -3.75
CA ALA A 141 -18.00 13.28 -2.44
C ALA A 141 -19.27 12.51 -2.00
N ALA A 142 -20.16 12.20 -2.94
CA ALA A 142 -21.38 11.44 -2.66
C ALA A 142 -21.07 9.99 -2.28
N HIS A 143 -20.17 9.32 -2.99
CA HIS A 143 -19.75 7.96 -2.67
C HIS A 143 -19.06 7.91 -1.30
N PHE A 144 -18.21 8.91 -1.00
CA PHE A 144 -17.56 8.99 0.30
C PHE A 144 -18.56 9.18 1.45
N ALA A 145 -19.59 10.01 1.27
CA ALA A 145 -20.65 10.16 2.25
C ALA A 145 -21.39 8.84 2.54
N GLN A 146 -21.63 8.01 1.52
CA GLN A 146 -22.22 6.68 1.69
C GLN A 146 -21.28 5.76 2.49
N LYS A 147 -19.98 5.75 2.17
CA LYS A 147 -19.00 4.93 2.89
C LYS A 147 -18.83 5.35 4.36
N ILE A 148 -18.83 6.66 4.64
CA ILE A 148 -18.88 7.20 6.01
C ILE A 148 -20.13 6.70 6.73
N ALA A 149 -21.30 6.75 6.10
CA ALA A 149 -22.54 6.29 6.71
C ALA A 149 -22.50 4.78 7.02
N ALA A 150 -21.93 3.98 6.12
CA ALA A 150 -21.75 2.55 6.34
C ALA A 150 -20.80 2.26 7.51
N ALA A 151 -19.67 2.98 7.63
CA ALA A 151 -18.68 2.71 8.67
C ALA A 151 -19.09 3.11 10.10
N ARG A 152 -20.10 3.98 10.27
CA ARG A 152 -20.46 4.54 11.58
C ARG A 152 -20.86 3.47 12.59
N ASP A 153 -20.41 3.66 13.83
CA ASP A 153 -20.79 2.88 15.02
C ASP A 153 -20.49 1.37 14.95
N GLN A 154 -19.62 0.94 14.03
CA GLN A 154 -19.22 -0.47 13.89
C GLN A 154 -17.71 -0.72 13.79
N THR A 155 -16.87 0.27 14.09
CA THR A 155 -15.40 0.16 14.04
C THR A 155 -14.78 -0.06 15.42
N TRP A 156 -13.90 -1.07 15.58
CA TRP A 156 -13.19 -1.33 16.85
C TRP A 156 -11.89 -0.52 16.99
N VAL A 157 -11.34 -0.03 15.89
CA VAL A 157 -10.15 0.82 15.83
C VAL A 157 -10.50 2.10 15.08
N ASP A 158 -9.68 3.14 15.19
CA ASP A 158 -9.94 4.36 14.43
C ASP A 158 -9.76 4.10 12.91
N VAL A 159 -10.58 4.73 12.08
CA VAL A 159 -10.60 4.52 10.62
C VAL A 159 -10.46 5.85 9.90
N ALA A 160 -9.45 5.95 9.03
CA ALA A 160 -9.34 7.01 8.03
C ALA A 160 -9.58 6.44 6.62
N PHE A 161 -9.66 7.30 5.60
CA PHE A 161 -10.04 6.88 4.25
C PHE A 161 -9.13 7.48 3.18
N TRP A 162 -8.85 6.69 2.16
CA TRP A 162 -8.29 7.16 0.90
C TRP A 162 -9.41 7.51 -0.08
N GLY A 163 -9.16 8.49 -0.96
CA GLY A 163 -9.98 8.75 -2.14
C GLY A 163 -9.48 7.97 -3.35
N GLY A 164 -10.34 7.73 -4.33
CA GLY A 164 -9.98 7.10 -5.59
C GLY A 164 -9.54 8.12 -6.64
N LEU A 165 -8.52 7.77 -7.43
CA LEU A 165 -8.11 8.48 -8.63
C LEU A 165 -8.39 7.58 -9.83
N VAL A 166 -9.46 7.90 -10.55
CA VAL A 166 -9.95 7.18 -11.74
C VAL A 166 -10.11 8.19 -12.88
N PRO A 167 -10.19 7.76 -14.15
CA PRO A 167 -10.57 8.65 -15.25
C PRO A 167 -11.80 9.52 -14.92
N ASP A 168 -11.77 10.75 -15.40
CA ASP A 168 -12.87 11.74 -15.34
C ASP A 168 -13.29 12.26 -13.95
N ASN A 169 -12.58 11.92 -12.87
CA ASN A 169 -12.91 12.40 -11.52
C ASN A 169 -12.01 13.53 -10.97
N LEU A 170 -11.30 14.27 -11.82
CA LEU A 170 -10.42 15.38 -11.38
C LEU A 170 -11.17 16.44 -10.56
N ASP A 171 -12.42 16.73 -10.89
CA ASP A 171 -13.25 17.74 -10.20
C ASP A 171 -13.66 17.30 -8.78
N ASP A 172 -13.59 16.01 -8.47
CA ASP A 172 -13.91 15.45 -7.15
C ASP A 172 -12.73 15.48 -6.17
N LEU A 173 -11.50 15.69 -6.64
CA LEU A 173 -10.30 15.62 -5.78
C LEU A 173 -10.32 16.67 -4.67
N LEU A 174 -10.58 17.95 -4.99
CA LEU A 174 -10.62 19.01 -3.98
C LEU A 174 -11.80 18.84 -3.00
N PRO A 175 -13.03 18.52 -3.43
CA PRO A 175 -14.11 18.14 -2.51
C PRO A 175 -13.73 17.02 -1.54
N LEU A 176 -13.11 15.93 -2.02
CA LEU A 176 -12.70 14.80 -1.19
C LEU A 176 -11.64 15.19 -0.16
N ILE A 177 -10.65 16.01 -0.54
CA ILE A 177 -9.65 16.55 0.40
C ILE A 177 -10.34 17.32 1.54
N ARG A 178 -11.31 18.18 1.21
CA ARG A 178 -12.06 18.96 2.20
C ARG A 178 -12.92 18.09 3.11
N MET A 179 -13.37 16.92 2.63
CA MET A 179 -14.10 15.94 3.43
C MET A 179 -13.20 15.06 4.32
N GLY A 180 -11.88 15.15 4.18
CA GLY A 180 -10.93 14.50 5.08
C GLY A 180 -10.28 13.22 4.56
N VAL A 181 -10.37 12.89 3.26
CA VAL A 181 -9.56 11.79 2.71
C VAL A 181 -8.07 12.08 2.89
N ARG A 182 -7.26 11.05 3.09
CA ARG A 182 -5.83 11.21 3.43
C ARG A 182 -4.93 11.42 2.21
N GLY A 183 -5.44 11.13 1.02
CA GLY A 183 -4.77 11.10 -0.27
C GLY A 183 -5.59 10.34 -1.31
N PHE A 184 -5.00 10.05 -2.46
CA PHE A 184 -5.69 9.38 -3.57
C PHE A 184 -4.92 8.19 -4.12
N LYS A 185 -5.61 7.06 -4.29
CA LYS A 185 -5.07 5.82 -4.88
C LYS A 185 -5.52 5.69 -6.33
N GLY A 186 -4.58 5.42 -7.23
CA GLY A 186 -4.82 5.05 -8.64
C GLY A 186 -4.09 3.77 -9.05
N PHE A 187 -4.42 3.23 -10.22
CA PHE A 187 -3.78 2.06 -10.82
C PHE A 187 -3.19 2.41 -12.20
N LEU A 188 -2.01 1.88 -12.52
CA LEU A 188 -1.39 1.99 -13.87
C LEU A 188 -1.56 0.70 -14.70
N ILE A 189 -2.37 -0.23 -14.20
CA ILE A 189 -2.81 -1.45 -14.86
C ILE A 189 -4.26 -1.71 -14.44
N ASP A 190 -4.94 -2.62 -15.13
CA ASP A 190 -6.29 -3.01 -14.77
C ASP A 190 -6.39 -3.45 -13.29
N SER A 191 -7.29 -2.80 -12.54
CA SER A 191 -7.50 -3.03 -11.11
C SER A 191 -8.25 -4.32 -10.81
N GLY A 192 -8.85 -4.95 -11.83
CA GLY A 192 -9.67 -6.13 -11.68
C GLY A 192 -11.16 -5.86 -11.47
N VAL A 193 -11.55 -4.59 -11.33
CA VAL A 193 -12.96 -4.18 -11.19
C VAL A 193 -13.28 -3.02 -12.12
N ASP A 194 -14.41 -3.13 -12.81
CA ASP A 194 -14.82 -2.16 -13.84
C ASP A 194 -15.05 -0.75 -13.26
N GLU A 195 -15.50 -0.66 -12.00
CA GLU A 195 -15.76 0.61 -11.33
C GLU A 195 -14.51 1.38 -10.90
N PHE A 196 -13.31 0.80 -11.04
CA PHE A 196 -12.04 1.44 -10.68
C PHE A 196 -11.00 1.36 -11.81
N PRO A 197 -11.23 2.01 -12.96
CA PRO A 197 -10.36 1.87 -14.13
C PRO A 197 -8.97 2.48 -13.91
N ALA A 198 -7.99 1.95 -14.66
CA ALA A 198 -6.62 2.43 -14.64
C ALA A 198 -6.49 3.85 -15.21
N ILE A 199 -5.45 4.56 -14.77
CA ILE A 199 -5.10 5.92 -15.21
C ILE A 199 -3.77 5.93 -15.97
N THR A 200 -3.53 6.97 -16.77
CA THR A 200 -2.26 7.16 -17.49
C THR A 200 -1.29 8.06 -16.73
N PRO A 201 0.02 8.04 -17.06
CA PRO A 201 0.97 9.05 -16.60
C PRO A 201 0.52 10.49 -16.89
N ARG A 202 -0.12 10.74 -18.04
CA ARG A 202 -0.70 12.05 -18.37
C ARG A 202 -1.79 12.47 -17.37
N TYR A 203 -2.62 11.53 -16.94
CA TYR A 203 -3.65 11.80 -15.93
C TYR A 203 -3.05 12.05 -14.54
N ILE A 204 -1.95 11.40 -14.19
CA ILE A 204 -1.17 11.72 -12.99
C ILE A 204 -0.72 13.18 -13.01
N GLU A 205 -0.14 13.65 -14.11
CA GLU A 205 0.28 15.06 -14.24
C GLU A 205 -0.90 16.06 -14.16
N GLN A 206 -2.09 15.68 -14.64
CA GLN A 206 -3.30 16.50 -14.50
C GLN A 206 -3.77 16.55 -13.04
N ALA A 207 -3.84 15.39 -12.37
CA ALA A 207 -4.19 15.31 -10.97
C ALA A 207 -3.21 16.09 -10.08
N MET A 208 -1.90 16.00 -10.35
CA MET A 208 -0.86 16.77 -9.66
C MET A 208 -1.09 18.28 -9.78
N ARG A 209 -1.53 18.77 -10.95
CA ARG A 209 -1.87 20.19 -11.14
C ARG A 209 -3.10 20.60 -10.34
N VAL A 210 -4.10 19.73 -10.23
CA VAL A 210 -5.33 20.01 -9.45
C VAL A 210 -5.03 20.09 -7.96
N VAL A 211 -4.22 19.18 -7.43
CA VAL A 211 -3.94 19.11 -5.97
C VAL A 211 -2.70 19.88 -5.54
N GLU A 212 -2.08 20.64 -6.44
CA GLU A 212 -0.89 21.41 -6.12
C GLU A 212 -1.18 22.43 -5.00
N GLY A 213 -0.35 22.41 -3.95
CA GLY A 213 -0.53 23.27 -2.78
C GLY A 213 -1.48 22.71 -1.71
N GLU A 214 -2.24 21.66 -2.03
CA GLU A 214 -3.05 20.94 -1.05
C GLU A 214 -2.18 19.98 -0.23
N ARG A 215 -2.58 19.74 1.02
CA ARG A 215 -1.91 18.76 1.88
C ARG A 215 -2.45 17.37 1.56
N THR A 216 -1.91 16.75 0.53
CA THR A 216 -2.33 15.43 0.07
C THR A 216 -1.16 14.62 -0.48
N VAL A 217 -1.43 13.35 -0.81
CA VAL A 217 -0.50 12.43 -1.48
C VAL A 217 -1.24 11.69 -2.58
N LEU A 218 -0.59 11.48 -3.72
CA LEU A 218 -1.09 10.59 -4.76
C LEU A 218 -0.32 9.28 -4.69
N MET A 219 -1.02 8.15 -4.72
CA MET A 219 -0.42 6.84 -4.56
C MET A 219 -0.88 5.86 -5.63
N PHE A 220 0.00 4.92 -5.98
CA PHE A 220 -0.19 4.13 -7.19
C PHE A 220 0.10 2.67 -6.97
N HIS A 221 -0.85 1.81 -7.39
CA HIS A 221 -0.50 0.45 -7.79
C HIS A 221 0.35 0.57 -9.06
N ALA A 222 1.66 0.40 -8.89
CA ALA A 222 2.63 0.65 -9.93
C ALA A 222 3.00 -0.66 -10.64
N GLU A 223 2.12 -1.19 -11.47
CA GLU A 223 2.45 -2.16 -12.51
C GLU A 223 1.95 -1.59 -13.83
N MET A 224 2.73 -1.74 -14.91
CA MET A 224 2.39 -1.25 -16.25
C MET A 224 3.17 -2.06 -17.29
N GLN A 225 2.50 -2.52 -18.36
CA GLN A 225 3.22 -3.17 -19.46
C GLN A 225 4.28 -2.22 -20.06
N PRO A 226 5.50 -2.72 -20.37
CA PRO A 226 6.49 -1.93 -21.09
C PRO A 226 5.93 -1.42 -22.42
N HIS A 227 6.03 -0.12 -22.65
CA HIS A 227 5.59 0.53 -23.88
C HIS A 227 6.76 1.19 -24.60
N ASN A 228 6.77 1.13 -25.94
CA ASN A 228 7.73 1.87 -26.74
C ASN A 228 7.32 3.34 -26.74
N ARG A 229 8.13 4.24 -26.17
CA ARG A 229 8.02 5.67 -26.48
C ARG A 229 8.49 5.83 -27.92
N VAL A 230 7.61 6.24 -28.85
CA VAL A 230 8.06 6.65 -30.19
C VAL A 230 9.06 7.80 -29.99
N PRO A 231 10.31 7.68 -30.47
CA PRO A 231 11.29 8.75 -30.28
C PRO A 231 10.78 10.03 -30.95
N VAL A 232 10.67 11.10 -30.16
CA VAL A 232 10.36 12.44 -30.66
C VAL A 232 11.59 12.92 -31.44
N TYR A 233 11.56 12.78 -32.76
CA TYR A 233 12.56 13.40 -33.61
C TYR A 233 12.27 14.91 -33.69
N VAL A 234 13.20 15.71 -33.19
CA VAL A 234 13.21 17.16 -33.45
C VAL A 234 13.63 17.34 -34.90
N GLU A 235 12.71 17.70 -35.80
CA GLU A 235 13.10 18.24 -37.10
C GLU A 235 13.91 19.52 -36.87
N GLN A 236 15.21 19.46 -37.20
CA GLN A 236 16.03 20.65 -37.29
C GLN A 236 15.58 21.47 -38.50
N SER A 237 14.62 22.37 -38.31
CA SER A 237 14.44 23.51 -39.19
C SER A 237 15.05 24.75 -38.53
N ALA A 238 15.72 25.57 -39.34
CA ALA A 238 16.46 26.75 -38.90
C ALA A 238 15.53 27.81 -38.26
N GLY A 239 15.36 27.74 -36.94
CA GLY A 239 14.55 28.66 -36.13
C GLY A 239 14.48 28.18 -34.68
N ALA A 240 14.27 29.11 -33.73
CA ALA A 240 14.31 28.81 -32.29
C ALA A 240 13.43 27.60 -31.91
N PRO A 241 13.92 26.68 -31.06
CA PRO A 241 13.22 25.44 -30.75
C PRO A 241 11.85 25.72 -30.14
N ARG A 242 10.79 25.23 -30.80
CA ARG A 242 9.44 25.14 -30.24
C ARG A 242 9.17 23.68 -29.86
N LEU A 243 8.70 23.47 -28.63
CA LEU A 243 8.09 22.21 -28.22
C LEU A 243 6.82 21.99 -29.05
N VAL A 244 6.84 21.01 -29.96
CA VAL A 244 5.63 20.51 -30.61
C VAL A 244 5.20 19.26 -29.83
N ARG A 245 3.99 19.30 -29.26
CA ARG A 245 3.36 18.17 -28.56
C ARG A 245 3.13 17.03 -29.56
N ALA A 246 3.65 15.84 -29.28
CA ALA A 246 3.12 14.63 -29.88
C ALA A 246 1.79 14.30 -29.17
N ALA A 247 0.71 14.21 -29.95
CA ALA A 247 -0.51 13.55 -29.51
C ALA A 247 -0.19 12.07 -29.24
N PHE A 248 -0.86 11.50 -28.23
CA PHE A 248 -0.96 10.06 -28.12
C PHE A 248 -1.71 9.58 -29.38
N GLU A 249 -1.05 8.87 -30.30
CA GLU A 249 -1.79 8.10 -31.30
C GLU A 249 -2.35 6.85 -30.60
N VAL A 250 -3.53 7.02 -30.02
CA VAL A 250 -4.56 5.98 -30.03
C VAL A 250 -5.49 6.42 -31.15
N GLY A 251 -5.72 5.57 -32.15
CA GLY A 251 -6.55 5.93 -33.29
C GLY A 251 -7.96 6.34 -32.85
N GLU A 252 -8.23 7.63 -32.83
CA GLU A 252 -9.57 8.21 -32.79
C GLU A 252 -9.90 8.61 -34.22
N ASP A 253 -10.89 7.92 -34.81
CA ASP A 253 -11.55 8.41 -36.02
C ASP A 253 -12.38 9.64 -35.63
N ASP A 254 -11.82 10.83 -35.82
CA ASP A 254 -12.55 12.10 -35.74
C ASP A 254 -13.49 12.24 -36.94
N ASP A 255 -14.75 11.84 -36.79
CA ASP A 255 -15.83 12.30 -37.67
C ASP A 255 -17.02 12.75 -36.84
N GLU A 256 -17.14 14.08 -36.72
CA GLU A 256 -18.36 14.91 -36.65
C GLU A 256 -18.08 16.19 -35.85
N THR A 257 -17.56 17.20 -36.55
CA THR A 257 -17.61 18.59 -36.07
C THR A 257 -18.97 19.20 -36.45
N PRO A 258 -19.76 19.76 -35.49
CA PRO A 258 -20.89 20.58 -35.86
C PRO A 258 -20.43 22.00 -36.21
N ASP A 259 -20.73 22.39 -37.44
CA ASP A 259 -20.53 23.70 -38.06
C ASP A 259 -21.25 24.80 -37.26
N ILE A 260 -20.49 25.82 -36.81
CA ILE A 260 -21.04 27.10 -36.38
C ILE A 260 -20.29 28.20 -37.14
N SER A 261 -20.95 28.67 -38.19
CA SER A 261 -20.58 29.84 -38.96
C SER A 261 -20.96 31.14 -38.23
N ASP A 262 -20.15 32.16 -38.53
CA ASP A 262 -20.17 33.56 -38.10
C ASP A 262 -21.55 34.20 -37.88
N HIS A 263 -21.65 35.12 -36.91
CA HIS A 263 -21.96 36.54 -37.18
C HIS A 263 -21.96 37.43 -35.92
N GLU A 264 -21.36 38.61 -36.11
CA GLU A 264 -21.70 39.93 -35.53
C GLU A 264 -21.09 40.39 -34.18
N SER A 265 -20.01 41.16 -34.34
CA SER A 265 -19.72 42.49 -33.77
C SER A 265 -20.60 43.03 -32.63
N HIS A 266 -19.96 43.48 -31.54
CA HIS A 266 -20.21 44.81 -30.98
C HIS A 266 -19.02 45.36 -30.18
N ASP A 267 -18.76 46.64 -30.43
CA ASP A 267 -17.69 47.49 -29.92
C ASP A 267 -17.84 47.90 -28.45
N ALA A 268 -16.70 48.41 -27.96
CA ALA A 268 -16.51 49.42 -26.91
C ALA A 268 -16.55 48.96 -25.44
N TYR A 269 -15.42 49.08 -24.74
CA TYR A 269 -15.18 50.19 -23.81
C TYR A 269 -13.68 50.32 -23.48
N VAL A 270 -13.26 51.56 -23.23
CA VAL A 270 -11.90 52.10 -23.26
C VAL A 270 -11.48 52.60 -21.86
N ASN A 271 -10.16 52.61 -21.60
CA ASN A 271 -9.38 53.27 -20.52
C ASN A 271 -9.47 52.70 -19.08
N GLY A 272 -8.41 52.64 -18.27
CA GLY A 272 -7.03 53.15 -18.37
C GLY A 272 -6.29 52.99 -17.02
N HIS A 273 -5.05 53.49 -16.97
CA HIS A 273 -4.14 53.70 -15.81
C HIS A 273 -3.38 52.48 -15.27
N GLU A 274 -2.11 52.54 -14.88
CA GLU A 274 -0.99 53.47 -15.12
C GLU A 274 0.27 52.83 -14.50
N SER A 275 1.42 53.33 -14.92
CA SER A 275 2.78 52.90 -14.62
C SER A 275 3.27 53.17 -13.19
N ASN A 276 4.25 52.36 -12.74
CA ASN A 276 5.44 52.71 -11.94
C ASN A 276 6.31 51.43 -11.85
N GLY A 277 7.60 51.35 -12.18
CA GLY A 277 8.66 52.34 -12.25
C GLY A 277 9.78 51.95 -11.27
N VAL A 278 11.01 51.81 -11.79
CA VAL A 278 12.30 52.17 -11.13
C VAL A 278 13.29 51.05 -10.69
N LEU A 279 14.41 51.00 -11.45
CA LEU A 279 15.86 50.81 -11.13
C LEU A 279 16.31 49.60 -10.28
N GLY A 280 17.33 48.80 -10.62
CA GLY A 280 18.52 48.97 -11.48
C GLY A 280 19.79 48.86 -10.63
N LYS A 281 20.67 47.88 -10.92
CA LYS A 281 22.15 47.95 -10.74
C LYS A 281 22.90 46.70 -11.24
N GLU A 282 23.60 46.90 -12.36
CA GLU A 282 24.92 46.38 -12.76
C GLU A 282 25.99 46.52 -11.63
N LEU A 283 27.18 45.89 -11.55
CA LEU A 283 28.20 45.20 -12.37
C LEU A 283 29.07 44.40 -11.34
N SER A 284 29.88 43.36 -11.62
CA SER A 284 31.20 43.47 -12.24
C SER A 284 31.94 42.12 -12.29
N LYS A 285 32.75 41.94 -13.34
CA LYS A 285 33.75 40.89 -13.60
C LYS A 285 34.97 40.97 -12.65
N ALA A 286 35.67 39.86 -12.40
CA ALA A 286 37.09 39.65 -12.80
C ALA A 286 37.78 38.42 -12.14
N ASN A 287 38.50 37.67 -13.00
CA ASN A 287 39.84 37.08 -12.86
C ASN A 287 40.15 35.81 -12.02
N VAL A 288 40.29 34.72 -12.78
CA VAL A 288 41.40 33.74 -12.89
C VAL A 288 42.72 34.07 -12.16
N VAL A 289 43.24 33.09 -11.42
CA VAL A 289 44.68 32.83 -11.21
C VAL A 289 44.92 31.31 -11.24
N ASN A 290 45.92 30.88 -12.02
CA ASN A 290 46.44 29.51 -12.16
C ASN A 290 47.42 29.14 -11.02
N GLY A 291 47.53 27.85 -10.72
CA GLY A 291 48.65 27.23 -10.03
C GLY A 291 48.66 25.73 -10.27
N ALA A 292 49.66 25.25 -11.01
CA ALA A 292 49.92 23.86 -11.36
C ALA A 292 50.97 23.24 -10.42
N ASP A 293 51.38 21.99 -10.73
CA ASP A 293 52.40 21.12 -10.12
C ASP A 293 51.76 20.01 -9.24
N ASP A 294 51.95 18.70 -9.41
CA ASP A 294 52.85 17.87 -10.20
C ASP A 294 52.19 16.48 -10.36
N VAL A 295 52.25 15.85 -11.55
CA VAL A 295 52.11 14.38 -11.67
C VAL A 295 53.09 13.86 -12.71
N GLU A 296 54.05 13.08 -12.22
CA GLU A 296 55.03 12.34 -13.00
C GLU A 296 54.42 11.06 -13.59
N SER A 297 54.90 10.75 -14.79
CA SER A 297 54.50 9.72 -15.75
C SER A 297 54.62 8.27 -15.28
N LEU A 298 53.80 7.38 -15.86
CA LEU A 298 54.22 6.06 -16.35
C LEU A 298 53.25 5.55 -17.46
N GLU A 299 53.82 5.20 -18.61
CA GLU A 299 53.17 4.74 -19.83
C GLU A 299 52.80 3.23 -19.84
N ARG A 300 51.95 2.89 -20.83
CA ARG A 300 51.60 1.58 -21.43
C ARG A 300 50.50 0.79 -20.70
N THR A 301 49.47 0.27 -21.36
CA THR A 301 49.33 -0.28 -22.73
C THR A 301 47.86 -0.25 -23.19
N LYS A 302 47.62 -0.07 -24.49
CA LYS A 302 46.33 -0.36 -25.14
C LYS A 302 46.01 -1.85 -25.01
N SER A 303 44.88 -2.19 -24.41
CA SER A 303 44.11 -3.40 -24.73
C SER A 303 42.63 -3.03 -24.76
N SER A 304 41.98 -3.42 -25.86
CA SER A 304 40.55 -3.33 -26.07
C SER A 304 39.80 -4.17 -25.04
N GLU A 305 39.09 -3.51 -24.11
CA GLU A 305 37.91 -4.11 -23.49
C GLU A 305 36.80 -3.05 -23.46
N SER A 306 35.77 -3.42 -24.21
CA SER A 306 34.56 -2.68 -24.49
C SER A 306 33.56 -2.79 -23.34
N LEU A 307 32.96 -1.65 -22.99
CA LEU A 307 31.54 -1.47 -22.65
C LEU A 307 30.86 -2.20 -21.48
N ASP A 308 31.48 -3.12 -20.75
CA ASP A 308 30.76 -3.93 -19.73
C ASP A 308 31.06 -3.61 -18.24
N ALA A 309 31.55 -2.42 -17.91
CA ALA A 309 32.02 -2.15 -16.54
C ALA A 309 31.31 -0.99 -15.83
N LEU A 310 29.96 -1.04 -15.71
CA LEU A 310 29.16 -0.28 -14.72
C LEU A 310 27.70 -0.78 -14.71
N ASP A 311 27.43 -1.88 -14.01
CA ASP A 311 26.06 -2.40 -13.79
C ASP A 311 25.49 -1.86 -12.46
N LEU A 312 24.49 -0.98 -12.55
CA LEU A 312 23.70 -0.49 -11.41
C LEU A 312 22.64 -1.51 -10.94
N GLY A 313 22.76 -2.78 -11.33
CA GLY A 313 21.80 -3.83 -11.04
C GLY A 313 20.52 -3.71 -11.86
N MET A 314 20.60 -3.09 -13.04
CA MET A 314 19.45 -2.83 -13.91
C MET A 314 19.74 -3.43 -15.27
N SER A 315 18.89 -4.36 -15.73
CA SER A 315 19.11 -5.00 -17.03
C SER A 315 19.27 -3.93 -18.12
N ALA A 316 20.20 -4.13 -19.06
CA ALA A 316 20.37 -3.23 -20.21
C ALA A 316 19.05 -2.98 -20.96
N SER A 317 18.11 -3.94 -20.88
CA SER A 317 16.76 -3.84 -21.43
C SER A 317 15.85 -2.82 -20.72
N PHE A 318 16.08 -2.54 -19.44
CA PHE A 318 15.33 -1.53 -18.71
C PHE A 318 15.81 -0.12 -19.07
N ILE A 319 17.13 0.10 -19.08
CA ILE A 319 17.73 1.41 -19.39
C ILE A 319 17.28 1.91 -20.76
N SER A 320 17.15 1.03 -21.76
CA SER A 320 16.70 1.40 -23.09
C SER A 320 15.21 1.77 -23.19
N ARG A 321 14.38 1.37 -22.21
CA ARG A 321 12.93 1.63 -22.19
C ARG A 321 12.50 2.73 -21.22
N ALA A 322 13.31 3.03 -20.21
CA ALA A 322 12.99 4.04 -19.21
C ALA A 322 12.89 5.46 -19.81
N PRO A 323 12.08 6.36 -19.24
CA PRO A 323 12.03 7.76 -19.66
C PRO A 323 13.43 8.40 -19.61
N ALA A 324 13.81 9.18 -20.63
CA ALA A 324 15.14 9.81 -20.70
C ALA A 324 15.56 10.57 -19.42
N PRO A 325 14.67 11.35 -18.75
CA PRO A 325 15.02 12.00 -17.48
C PRO A 325 15.36 11.01 -16.35
N VAL A 326 14.78 9.81 -16.37
CA VAL A 326 15.06 8.74 -15.41
C VAL A 326 16.40 8.07 -15.73
N VAL A 327 16.72 7.88 -17.01
CA VAL A 327 18.05 7.37 -17.43
C VAL A 327 19.15 8.34 -16.97
N GLU A 328 19.00 9.64 -17.21
CA GLU A 328 19.94 10.67 -16.75
C GLU A 328 20.06 10.71 -15.22
N LEU A 329 18.93 10.55 -14.51
CA LEU A 329 18.90 10.47 -13.06
C LEU A 329 19.76 9.30 -12.53
N LEU A 330 19.67 8.14 -13.18
CA LEU A 330 20.42 6.95 -12.81
C LEU A 330 21.91 7.09 -13.14
N ASP A 331 22.23 7.64 -14.30
CA ASP A 331 23.63 7.84 -14.72
C ASP A 331 24.36 8.86 -13.84
N SER A 332 23.67 9.92 -13.41
CA SER A 332 24.23 10.92 -12.49
C SER A 332 24.45 10.43 -11.06
N HIS A 333 23.81 9.33 -10.65
CA HIS A 333 23.95 8.72 -9.32
C HIS A 333 24.89 7.50 -9.29
N ARG A 334 25.70 7.28 -10.33
CA ARG A 334 26.81 6.31 -10.30
C ARG A 334 27.87 6.77 -9.29
N ALA A 335 27.77 6.32 -8.04
CA ALA A 335 28.76 6.61 -7.00
C ALA A 335 30.13 5.94 -7.31
N PRO A 336 31.27 6.55 -6.92
CA PRO A 336 32.58 5.90 -7.03
C PRO A 336 32.65 4.64 -6.15
N SER A 337 33.25 3.59 -6.71
CA SER A 337 33.31 2.23 -6.20
C SER A 337 33.73 2.06 -4.72
N SER A 338 32.88 1.39 -3.93
CA SER A 338 33.33 0.43 -2.89
C SER A 338 32.24 -0.59 -2.48
N ASP A 339 30.95 -0.26 -2.57
CA ASP A 339 29.85 -1.18 -2.20
C ASP A 339 29.35 -2.07 -3.36
N HIS A 340 29.69 -1.72 -4.61
CA HIS A 340 29.25 -2.45 -5.81
C HIS A 340 29.91 -3.83 -5.97
N ALA A 341 31.00 -4.13 -5.25
CA ALA A 341 31.70 -5.42 -5.36
C ALA A 341 30.93 -6.61 -4.77
N LEU A 342 29.87 -6.36 -3.97
CA LEU A 342 29.06 -7.39 -3.31
C LEU A 342 27.69 -7.62 -3.99
N CYS A 343 27.34 -6.86 -5.04
CA CYS A 343 26.15 -7.07 -5.85
C CYS A 343 26.51 -7.55 -7.25
N ARG A 344 27.10 -8.75 -7.35
CA ARG A 344 27.07 -9.51 -8.61
C ARG A 344 25.70 -10.17 -8.70
N LEU A 345 24.80 -9.63 -9.54
CA LEU A 345 23.56 -10.29 -9.89
C LEU A 345 23.86 -11.39 -10.92
N PRO A 346 23.48 -12.65 -10.70
CA PRO A 346 23.34 -13.56 -11.83
C PRO A 346 22.20 -13.04 -12.70
N HIS A 347 22.49 -12.71 -13.97
CA HIS A 347 21.48 -12.49 -15.01
C HIS A 347 20.72 -13.80 -15.24
N ASN A 348 19.78 -14.14 -14.35
CA ASN A 348 18.91 -15.31 -14.46
C ASN A 348 17.74 -15.21 -13.46
N HIS A 349 16.95 -14.12 -13.48
CA HIS A 349 15.73 -14.02 -12.66
C HIS A 349 14.50 -14.70 -13.27
N ALA A 350 14.59 -15.12 -14.54
CA ALA A 350 13.80 -16.24 -15.03
C ALA A 350 14.04 -17.54 -14.23
N GLY A 351 15.10 -17.62 -13.40
CA GLY A 351 15.39 -18.76 -12.52
C GLY A 351 14.52 -18.87 -11.26
N SER A 352 13.53 -18.00 -11.06
CA SER A 352 12.42 -18.26 -10.12
C SER A 352 11.46 -19.33 -10.65
N ILE A 353 11.43 -19.46 -11.97
CA ILE A 353 10.85 -20.57 -12.69
C ILE A 353 11.98 -21.59 -12.77
N GLN A 354 11.75 -22.76 -12.19
CA GLN A 354 12.63 -23.87 -12.52
C GLN A 354 12.59 -24.05 -14.05
N PRO A 355 13.73 -24.10 -14.78
CA PRO A 355 13.72 -24.15 -16.25
C PRO A 355 12.90 -25.30 -16.83
N GLN A 356 12.60 -26.32 -16.02
CA GLN A 356 11.70 -27.41 -16.36
C GLN A 356 10.20 -27.04 -16.44
N ASP A 357 9.75 -25.93 -15.82
CA ASP A 357 8.32 -25.61 -15.67
C ASP A 357 7.79 -24.67 -16.76
N LEU A 358 8.58 -23.67 -17.21
CA LEU A 358 8.23 -22.75 -18.32
C LEU A 358 9.45 -22.42 -19.18
N SER A 359 9.27 -22.41 -20.50
CA SER A 359 10.27 -21.89 -21.43
C SER A 359 10.35 -20.36 -21.39
N HIS A 360 11.46 -19.79 -21.86
CA HIS A 360 11.59 -18.33 -21.98
C HIS A 360 10.53 -17.71 -22.91
N GLU A 361 10.22 -18.39 -24.02
CA GLU A 361 9.19 -17.98 -24.97
C GLU A 361 7.80 -17.95 -24.32
N GLN A 362 7.47 -18.98 -23.53
CA GLN A 362 6.22 -19.04 -22.77
C GLN A 362 6.13 -17.92 -21.73
N ALA A 363 7.20 -17.66 -20.98
CA ALA A 363 7.22 -16.56 -20.01
C ALA A 363 6.99 -15.20 -20.68
N LEU A 364 7.58 -14.97 -21.86
CA LEU A 364 7.34 -13.75 -22.64
C LEU A 364 5.90 -13.66 -23.18
N ALA A 365 5.34 -14.78 -23.66
CA ALA A 365 3.96 -14.83 -24.13
C ALA A 365 2.97 -14.56 -23.00
N LEU A 366 3.21 -15.13 -21.81
CA LEU A 366 2.43 -14.88 -20.60
C LEU A 366 2.41 -13.40 -20.23
N ALA A 367 3.58 -12.76 -20.21
CA ALA A 367 3.70 -11.33 -19.89
C ALA A 367 3.05 -10.41 -20.93
N LYS A 368 2.97 -10.82 -22.21
CA LYS A 368 2.37 -10.00 -23.27
C LYS A 368 0.86 -10.14 -23.38
N SER A 369 0.31 -11.22 -22.83
CA SER A 369 -1.11 -11.53 -22.96
C SER A 369 -1.97 -10.45 -22.33
N PRO A 370 -2.94 -9.86 -23.07
CA PRO A 370 -3.85 -8.86 -22.53
C PRO A 370 -4.83 -9.45 -21.51
N TYR A 371 -5.03 -10.78 -21.49
CA TYR A 371 -5.99 -11.47 -20.64
C TYR A 371 -5.42 -11.88 -19.27
N LEU A 372 -4.10 -11.97 -19.15
CA LEU A 372 -3.42 -12.53 -17.97
C LEU A 372 -2.74 -11.48 -17.10
N GLN A 373 -2.68 -10.24 -17.59
CA GLN A 373 -2.02 -9.12 -16.92
C GLN A 373 -2.92 -8.38 -15.92
N ALA A 374 -4.20 -8.70 -15.84
CA ALA A 374 -5.11 -8.02 -14.93
C ALA A 374 -4.82 -8.43 -13.48
N SER A 375 -5.06 -7.50 -12.55
CA SER A 375 -4.88 -7.81 -11.13
C SER A 375 -5.82 -8.95 -10.71
N GLU A 376 -6.98 -9.03 -11.35
CA GLU A 376 -8.07 -9.96 -11.04
C GLU A 376 -8.70 -10.56 -12.31
N PRO A 377 -9.58 -11.57 -12.17
CA PRO A 377 -10.28 -12.15 -13.30
C PRO A 377 -11.18 -11.13 -13.99
N GLN A 378 -10.87 -10.82 -15.25
CA GLN A 378 -11.66 -9.89 -16.06
C GLN A 378 -12.85 -10.56 -16.76
N PHE A 379 -12.81 -11.88 -16.93
CA PHE A 379 -13.80 -12.59 -17.75
C PHE A 379 -14.31 -13.85 -17.05
N GLY A 380 -15.48 -14.30 -17.49
CA GLY A 380 -16.05 -15.57 -17.06
C GLY A 380 -16.81 -15.52 -15.74
N ARG A 381 -17.02 -16.70 -15.13
CA ARG A 381 -17.88 -16.84 -13.94
C ARG A 381 -17.39 -16.04 -12.74
N LEU A 382 -16.08 -16.04 -12.49
CA LEU A 382 -15.52 -15.40 -11.30
C LEU A 382 -15.57 -13.87 -11.40
N ALA A 383 -15.37 -13.31 -12.58
CA ALA A 383 -15.60 -11.88 -12.84
C ALA A 383 -17.05 -11.46 -12.53
N ARG A 384 -18.03 -12.25 -12.99
CA ARG A 384 -19.46 -12.02 -12.68
C ARG A 384 -19.82 -12.17 -11.20
N LEU A 385 -19.14 -13.07 -10.48
CA LEU A 385 -19.32 -13.17 -9.03
C LEU A 385 -18.70 -11.97 -8.31
N ALA A 386 -17.57 -11.45 -8.82
CA ALA A 386 -16.93 -10.28 -8.25
C ALA A 386 -17.69 -8.98 -8.54
N ASN A 387 -18.36 -8.90 -9.68
CA ASN A 387 -19.17 -7.77 -10.09
C ASN A 387 -20.55 -8.24 -10.60
N PRO A 388 -21.62 -8.12 -9.80
CA PRO A 388 -22.98 -8.48 -10.22
C PRO A 388 -23.47 -7.71 -11.46
N ASN A 389 -22.90 -6.54 -11.74
CA ASN A 389 -23.24 -5.70 -12.88
C ASN A 389 -22.26 -5.84 -14.05
N HIS A 390 -21.38 -6.86 -14.03
CA HIS A 390 -20.33 -7.07 -15.03
C HIS A 390 -20.84 -6.97 -16.47
N ASP A 391 -21.96 -7.64 -16.80
CA ASP A 391 -22.51 -7.63 -18.16
C ASP A 391 -23.07 -6.24 -18.58
N GLN A 392 -23.51 -5.42 -17.63
CA GLN A 392 -24.00 -4.06 -17.89
C GLN A 392 -22.84 -3.08 -18.07
N LEU A 393 -21.81 -3.19 -17.24
CA LEU A 393 -20.62 -2.34 -17.29
C LEU A 393 -19.74 -2.64 -18.51
N ALA A 394 -19.64 -3.91 -18.90
CA ALA A 394 -19.01 -4.30 -20.16
C ALA A 394 -19.66 -3.64 -21.40
N ARG A 395 -20.97 -3.35 -21.33
CA ARG A 395 -21.72 -2.65 -22.41
C ARG A 395 -21.65 -1.13 -22.30
N ASN A 396 -21.52 -0.59 -21.08
CA ASN A 396 -21.50 0.84 -20.79
C ASN A 396 -20.09 1.22 -20.30
N GLN A 397 -19.13 1.24 -21.22
CA GLN A 397 -17.70 1.31 -20.90
C GLN A 397 -17.31 2.69 -20.35
N LEU A 398 -16.88 2.75 -19.09
CA LEU A 398 -15.81 3.68 -18.71
C LEU A 398 -14.52 3.08 -19.26
N THR A 399 -14.05 3.55 -20.42
CA THR A 399 -12.87 2.99 -21.08
C THR A 399 -11.62 3.40 -20.32
N SER A 400 -10.83 2.43 -19.85
CA SER A 400 -9.47 2.71 -19.40
C SER A 400 -8.65 3.26 -20.57
N PRO A 401 -7.96 4.39 -20.44
CA PRO A 401 -7.08 4.93 -21.47
C PRO A 401 -5.82 4.05 -21.71
N LEU A 402 -5.59 3.04 -20.87
CA LEU A 402 -4.55 2.02 -21.05
C LEU A 402 -5.12 0.69 -21.58
N ALA A 403 -6.44 0.59 -21.77
CA ALA A 403 -7.01 -0.52 -22.51
C ALA A 403 -6.52 -0.41 -23.97
N LYS A 404 -6.03 -1.53 -24.53
CA LYS A 404 -5.83 -1.59 -25.99
C LYS A 404 -7.19 -1.33 -26.66
N PRO A 405 -7.22 -0.68 -27.84
CA PRO A 405 -8.45 -0.50 -28.61
C PRO A 405 -9.17 -1.84 -28.70
N LEU A 406 -10.45 -1.84 -28.34
CA LEU A 406 -11.23 -3.05 -28.40
C LEU A 406 -11.46 -3.45 -29.86
N ASP A 407 -10.59 -4.31 -30.41
CA ASP A 407 -10.99 -5.27 -31.45
C ASP A 407 -11.82 -6.42 -30.82
N PHE A 408 -12.48 -6.14 -29.68
CA PHE A 408 -13.24 -7.08 -28.89
C PHE A 408 -14.70 -7.00 -29.32
N ASP A 409 -15.05 -7.80 -30.33
CA ASP A 409 -16.44 -8.12 -30.61
C ASP A 409 -17.01 -8.85 -29.39
N SER A 410 -17.78 -8.12 -28.57
CA SER A 410 -18.39 -8.57 -27.31
C SER A 410 -19.12 -9.92 -27.42
N HIS A 411 -19.56 -10.30 -28.63
CA HIS A 411 -20.16 -11.59 -28.91
C HIS A 411 -19.21 -12.80 -28.77
N LYS A 412 -17.91 -12.66 -29.07
CA LYS A 412 -16.94 -13.78 -28.94
C LYS A 412 -16.56 -14.08 -27.50
N LEU A 413 -16.48 -13.05 -26.65
CA LEU A 413 -16.04 -13.16 -25.25
C LEU A 413 -17.14 -13.69 -24.32
N LEU A 414 -18.40 -13.41 -24.63
CA LEU A 414 -19.55 -13.81 -23.81
C LEU A 414 -19.92 -15.29 -23.98
N GLU A 415 -19.65 -15.88 -25.14
CA GLU A 415 -20.24 -17.19 -25.49
C GLU A 415 -19.31 -18.40 -25.27
N ASN A 416 -17.97 -18.25 -25.26
CA ASN A 416 -17.09 -19.43 -25.42
C ASN A 416 -15.82 -19.53 -24.55
N ALA A 417 -15.51 -18.59 -23.65
CA ALA A 417 -14.35 -18.73 -22.77
C ALA A 417 -14.73 -18.87 -21.29
N THR A 418 -14.36 -19.98 -20.68
CA THR A 418 -14.59 -20.25 -19.26
C THR A 418 -13.51 -19.68 -18.34
N ASP A 419 -12.30 -19.40 -18.86
CA ASP A 419 -11.17 -18.86 -18.09
C ASP A 419 -10.17 -18.03 -18.93
N PRO A 420 -9.38 -17.13 -18.30
CA PRO A 420 -8.44 -16.24 -18.98
C PRO A 420 -7.33 -16.93 -19.78
N LEU A 421 -6.80 -18.08 -19.30
CA LEU A 421 -5.74 -18.79 -20.02
C LEU A 421 -6.23 -19.38 -21.34
N SER A 422 -7.48 -19.85 -21.38
CA SER A 422 -8.08 -20.35 -22.62
C SER A 422 -8.20 -19.27 -23.70
N LEU A 423 -8.51 -18.02 -23.32
CA LEU A 423 -8.47 -16.87 -24.23
C LEU A 423 -7.05 -16.61 -24.73
N ALA A 424 -6.07 -16.59 -23.81
CA ALA A 424 -4.68 -16.34 -24.17
C ALA A 424 -4.13 -17.40 -25.14
N ARG A 425 -4.50 -18.67 -24.97
CA ARG A 425 -4.11 -19.77 -25.87
C ARG A 425 -4.73 -19.67 -27.27
N ALA A 426 -5.94 -19.13 -27.37
CA ALA A 426 -6.57 -18.91 -28.66
C ALA A 426 -5.81 -17.88 -29.51
N ASP A 427 -5.16 -16.91 -28.84
CA ASP A 427 -4.38 -15.85 -29.48
C ASP A 427 -2.89 -16.22 -29.66
N ASP A 428 -2.33 -17.03 -28.78
CA ASP A 428 -0.91 -17.42 -28.79
C ASP A 428 -0.71 -18.90 -28.41
N HIS A 429 -0.45 -19.73 -29.42
CA HIS A 429 -0.22 -21.17 -29.29
C HIS A 429 1.01 -21.54 -28.45
N THR A 430 1.94 -20.62 -28.19
CA THR A 430 3.06 -20.90 -27.27
C THR A 430 2.54 -21.22 -25.86
N LEU A 431 1.32 -20.79 -25.52
CA LEU A 431 0.67 -21.00 -24.23
C LEU A 431 -0.08 -22.34 -24.11
N ASP A 432 -0.16 -23.15 -25.17
CA ASP A 432 -0.99 -24.37 -25.20
C ASP A 432 -0.63 -25.37 -24.10
N SER A 433 0.66 -25.48 -23.77
CA SER A 433 1.17 -26.38 -22.72
C SER A 433 1.39 -25.74 -21.35
N VAL A 434 1.09 -24.44 -21.20
CA VAL A 434 1.24 -23.73 -19.92
C VAL A 434 0.25 -24.26 -18.89
N ASP A 435 0.70 -24.55 -17.68
CA ASP A 435 -0.18 -24.99 -16.59
C ASP A 435 -0.62 -23.79 -15.72
N ALA A 436 -1.92 -23.54 -15.65
CA ALA A 436 -2.53 -22.47 -14.85
C ALA A 436 -2.43 -22.69 -13.33
N THR A 437 -2.13 -23.91 -12.90
CA THR A 437 -2.04 -24.29 -11.49
C THR A 437 -0.66 -24.02 -10.89
N LEU A 438 0.34 -23.73 -11.73
CA LEU A 438 1.69 -23.39 -11.29
C LEU A 438 1.76 -21.91 -10.92
N TYR A 439 2.30 -21.64 -9.72
CA TYR A 439 2.57 -20.25 -9.31
C TYR A 439 3.55 -19.55 -10.26
N ALA A 440 4.49 -20.31 -10.83
CA ALA A 440 5.46 -19.81 -11.82
C ALA A 440 4.78 -19.21 -13.07
N SER A 441 3.68 -19.79 -13.55
CA SER A 441 2.90 -19.27 -14.70
C SER A 441 2.28 -17.92 -14.38
N PHE A 442 1.69 -17.78 -13.19
CA PHE A 442 1.16 -16.51 -12.72
C PHE A 442 2.27 -15.47 -12.52
N LEU A 443 3.36 -15.84 -11.86
CA LEU A 443 4.52 -14.97 -11.65
C LEU A 443 5.10 -14.44 -12.98
N ALA A 444 5.16 -15.28 -14.00
CA ALA A 444 5.64 -14.92 -15.34
C ALA A 444 4.70 -13.95 -16.09
N SER A 445 3.39 -14.01 -15.83
CA SER A 445 2.43 -13.07 -16.44
C SER A 445 2.54 -11.64 -15.93
N ARG A 446 3.20 -11.44 -14.78
CA ARG A 446 3.43 -10.13 -14.15
C ARG A 446 4.92 -9.96 -13.78
N PRO A 447 5.83 -9.85 -14.76
CA PRO A 447 7.27 -9.78 -14.50
C PRO A 447 7.66 -8.48 -13.76
N ASP A 448 8.83 -8.47 -13.11
CA ASP A 448 9.38 -7.29 -12.39
C ASP A 448 9.44 -6.03 -13.28
N SER A 449 9.58 -6.22 -14.59
CA SER A 449 9.56 -5.13 -15.57
C SER A 449 8.27 -4.31 -15.56
N PHE A 450 7.14 -4.88 -15.12
CA PHE A 450 5.89 -4.12 -15.03
C PHE A 450 5.98 -3.06 -13.94
N GLU A 451 6.54 -3.45 -12.80
CA GLU A 451 6.66 -2.58 -11.65
C GLU A 451 7.71 -1.49 -11.88
N THR A 452 8.87 -1.87 -12.42
CA THR A 452 9.92 -0.89 -12.75
C THR A 452 9.49 0.09 -13.84
N THR A 453 8.71 -0.34 -14.85
CA THR A 453 8.18 0.55 -15.90
C THR A 453 7.24 1.59 -15.29
N ALA A 454 6.25 1.16 -14.50
CA ALA A 454 5.30 2.06 -13.87
C ALA A 454 5.98 3.06 -12.93
N ILE A 455 6.92 2.60 -12.09
CA ILE A 455 7.66 3.46 -11.16
C ILE A 455 8.51 4.49 -11.92
N ALA A 456 9.11 4.12 -13.05
CA ALA A 456 9.87 5.06 -13.86
C ALA A 456 8.97 6.18 -14.43
N GLU A 457 7.77 5.85 -14.91
CA GLU A 457 6.79 6.85 -15.37
C GLU A 457 6.31 7.76 -14.23
N ILE A 458 6.05 7.21 -13.05
CA ILE A 458 5.68 7.98 -11.85
C ILE A 458 6.80 8.94 -11.44
N ILE A 459 8.06 8.50 -11.44
CA ILE A 459 9.22 9.35 -11.18
C ILE A 459 9.33 10.44 -12.25
N SER A 460 9.07 10.12 -13.52
CA SER A 460 9.05 11.11 -14.60
C SER A 460 8.00 12.19 -14.37
N CYS A 461 6.80 11.83 -13.87
CA CYS A 461 5.77 12.79 -13.46
C CYS A 461 6.23 13.65 -12.28
N SER A 462 6.88 13.04 -11.28
CA SER A 462 7.43 13.75 -10.11
C SER A 462 8.50 14.78 -10.50
N MET A 463 9.36 14.46 -11.47
CA MET A 463 10.37 15.40 -11.97
C MET A 463 9.77 16.65 -12.60
N GLN A 464 8.59 16.53 -13.22
CA GLN A 464 7.89 17.68 -13.83
C GLN A 464 7.16 18.52 -12.77
N ASN A 465 6.64 17.89 -11.71
CA ASN A 465 5.88 18.55 -10.65
C ASN A 465 6.40 18.14 -9.26
N PRO A 466 7.59 18.60 -8.83
CA PRO A 466 8.30 18.09 -7.66
C PRO A 466 7.73 18.55 -6.30
N ARG A 467 6.51 19.13 -6.29
CA ARG A 467 5.84 19.63 -5.08
C ARG A 467 4.76 18.70 -4.53
N VAL A 468 4.23 17.81 -5.36
CA VAL A 468 3.15 16.88 -4.96
C VAL A 468 3.78 15.56 -4.53
N PRO A 469 3.57 15.11 -3.28
CA PRO A 469 4.06 13.82 -2.82
C PRO A 469 3.44 12.68 -3.61
N LEU A 470 4.29 11.79 -4.13
CA LEU A 470 3.90 10.54 -4.78
C LEU A 470 4.31 9.35 -3.90
N HIS A 471 3.47 8.32 -3.87
CA HIS A 471 3.70 7.14 -3.06
C HIS A 471 3.50 5.85 -3.85
N ILE A 472 4.52 5.00 -3.90
CA ILE A 472 4.44 3.67 -4.50
C ILE A 472 3.89 2.72 -3.43
N VAL A 473 2.67 2.23 -3.64
CA VAL A 473 2.10 1.24 -2.71
C VAL A 473 2.70 -0.16 -2.96
N HIS A 474 2.66 -1.02 -1.95
CA HIS A 474 2.95 -2.46 -2.00
C HIS A 474 4.12 -2.84 -2.95
N LEU A 475 5.27 -2.16 -2.82
CA LEU A 475 6.46 -2.40 -3.64
C LEU A 475 6.97 -3.83 -3.39
N ALA A 476 7.00 -4.63 -4.46
CA ALA A 476 7.24 -6.06 -4.41
C ALA A 476 8.59 -6.46 -5.03
N THR A 477 9.09 -5.71 -6.02
CA THR A 477 10.38 -6.01 -6.66
C THR A 477 11.54 -5.19 -6.11
N HIS A 478 12.65 -5.85 -5.80
CA HIS A 478 13.88 -5.19 -5.45
C HIS A 478 14.50 -4.43 -6.64
N GLU A 479 14.15 -4.76 -7.89
CA GLU A 479 14.64 -4.05 -9.08
C GLU A 479 14.17 -2.59 -9.13
N ALA A 480 13.10 -2.26 -8.41
CA ALA A 480 12.59 -0.89 -8.29
C ALA A 480 13.36 -0.07 -7.23
N VAL A 481 14.10 -0.70 -6.32
CA VAL A 481 14.79 -0.03 -5.21
C VAL A 481 15.82 1.01 -5.71
N PRO A 482 16.66 0.74 -6.73
CA PRO A 482 17.54 1.75 -7.30
C PRO A 482 16.82 2.99 -7.84
N LEU A 483 15.64 2.82 -8.47
CA LEU A 483 14.82 3.92 -9.00
C LEU A 483 14.32 4.82 -7.89
N VAL A 484 13.69 4.23 -6.86
CA VAL A 484 13.16 4.97 -5.71
C VAL A 484 14.29 5.69 -4.97
N ARG A 485 15.41 5.01 -4.74
CA ARG A 485 16.60 5.62 -4.09
C ARG A 485 17.14 6.80 -4.89
N ALA A 486 17.25 6.68 -6.22
CA ALA A 486 17.74 7.78 -7.06
C ALA A 486 16.78 8.98 -7.04
N ALA A 487 15.47 8.75 -7.07
CA ALA A 487 14.46 9.80 -6.94
C ALA A 487 14.57 10.53 -5.59
N GLN A 488 14.69 9.78 -4.50
CA GLN A 488 14.88 10.32 -3.14
C GLN A 488 16.19 11.10 -3.01
N ALA A 489 17.29 10.60 -3.55
CA ALA A 489 18.59 11.28 -3.53
C ALA A 489 18.58 12.61 -4.31
N ARG A 490 17.73 12.72 -5.35
CA ARG A 490 17.45 13.99 -6.05
C ARG A 490 16.51 14.93 -5.27
N GLY A 491 15.98 14.50 -4.13
CA GLY A 491 15.02 15.27 -3.34
C GLY A 491 13.60 15.29 -3.92
N LEU A 492 13.26 14.37 -4.83
CA LEU A 492 11.88 14.22 -5.28
C LEU A 492 11.01 13.67 -4.13
N PRO A 493 9.75 14.14 -3.98
CA PRO A 493 8.87 13.69 -2.91
C PRO A 493 8.23 12.33 -3.23
N VAL A 494 9.07 11.32 -3.50
CA VAL A 494 8.67 9.95 -3.81
C VAL A 494 8.97 9.06 -2.60
N SER A 495 7.95 8.33 -2.16
CA SER A 495 8.05 7.36 -1.07
C SER A 495 7.51 6.01 -1.51
N ALA A 496 7.85 4.95 -0.77
CA ALA A 496 7.34 3.61 -1.02
C ALA A 496 7.00 2.90 0.29
N GLU A 497 6.00 2.04 0.23
CA GLU A 497 5.68 1.01 1.23
C GLU A 497 5.91 -0.38 0.65
N THR A 498 6.02 -1.39 1.51
CA THR A 498 5.93 -2.81 1.13
C THR A 498 4.98 -3.53 2.09
N CYS A 499 4.73 -4.82 1.86
CA CYS A 499 3.72 -5.57 2.60
C CYS A 499 4.32 -6.71 3.42
N PHE A 500 3.60 -7.14 4.46
CA PHE A 500 4.03 -8.27 5.31
C PHE A 500 4.36 -9.51 4.48
N HIS A 501 3.55 -9.82 3.47
CA HIS A 501 3.73 -10.99 2.61
C HIS A 501 4.96 -10.92 1.72
N TYR A 502 5.40 -9.74 1.24
CA TYR A 502 6.66 -9.62 0.50
C TYR A 502 7.89 -9.72 1.39
N LEU A 503 7.73 -9.56 2.70
CA LEU A 503 8.78 -9.72 3.70
C LEU A 503 8.82 -11.12 4.34
N SER A 504 7.74 -11.90 4.22
CA SER A 504 7.61 -13.22 4.86
C SER A 504 7.47 -14.42 3.92
N LEU A 505 6.85 -14.25 2.76
CA LEU A 505 6.56 -15.33 1.82
C LEU A 505 7.55 -15.30 0.67
N SER A 506 7.71 -16.42 -0.04
CA SER A 506 8.51 -16.47 -1.27
C SER A 506 7.95 -17.45 -2.28
N ALA A 507 8.13 -17.13 -3.56
CA ALA A 507 7.58 -17.87 -4.69
C ALA A 507 7.93 -19.37 -4.65
N GLU A 508 9.16 -19.71 -4.24
CA GLU A 508 9.66 -21.09 -4.21
C GLU A 508 8.95 -21.99 -3.19
N LYS A 509 8.19 -21.40 -2.26
CA LYS A 509 7.45 -22.12 -1.20
C LYS A 509 5.96 -22.23 -1.48
N ILE A 510 5.47 -21.63 -2.58
CA ILE A 510 4.05 -21.69 -2.95
C ILE A 510 3.84 -22.94 -3.78
N SER A 511 3.07 -23.88 -3.26
CA SER A 511 2.73 -25.11 -3.98
C SER A 511 1.70 -24.87 -5.07
N ASN A 512 1.64 -25.79 -6.03
CA ASN A 512 0.63 -25.80 -7.09
C ASN A 512 -0.78 -25.75 -6.49
N CYS A 513 -1.70 -25.12 -7.22
CA CYS A 513 -3.10 -24.92 -6.82
C CYS A 513 -3.33 -24.03 -5.59
N SER A 514 -2.28 -23.50 -4.94
CA SER A 514 -2.42 -22.71 -3.70
C SER A 514 -2.78 -21.24 -3.99
N THR A 515 -3.93 -21.02 -4.61
CA THR A 515 -4.42 -19.71 -5.06
C THR A 515 -4.73 -18.71 -3.93
N HIS A 516 -4.81 -19.17 -2.68
CA HIS A 516 -4.88 -18.31 -1.50
C HIS A 516 -3.61 -17.45 -1.29
N PHE A 517 -2.49 -17.78 -1.96
CA PHE A 517 -1.28 -16.95 -2.03
C PHE A 517 -1.30 -15.91 -3.16
N LYS A 518 -2.29 -15.93 -4.07
CA LYS A 518 -2.34 -14.96 -5.18
C LYS A 518 -2.51 -13.54 -4.62
N CYS A 519 -1.64 -12.63 -5.03
CA CYS A 519 -1.77 -11.17 -4.90
C CYS A 519 -1.05 -10.48 -6.06
N CYS A 520 -1.31 -9.19 -6.24
CA CYS A 520 -0.76 -8.36 -7.31
C CYS A 520 -0.21 -7.06 -6.71
N PRO A 521 1.09 -6.74 -6.85
CA PRO A 521 2.13 -7.53 -7.53
C PRO A 521 2.35 -8.94 -6.91
N PRO A 522 2.84 -9.92 -7.68
CA PRO A 522 3.01 -11.27 -7.16
C PRO A 522 4.17 -11.37 -6.15
N ILE A 523 4.03 -12.27 -5.17
CA ILE A 523 5.13 -12.69 -4.27
C ILE A 523 6.31 -13.18 -5.12
N ARG A 524 7.48 -12.57 -4.90
CA ARG A 524 8.73 -12.86 -5.62
C ARG A 524 9.60 -13.88 -4.86
N THR A 525 10.82 -14.09 -5.35
CA THR A 525 11.80 -15.04 -4.78
C THR A 525 12.28 -14.69 -3.37
N ASP A 526 12.87 -15.67 -2.69
CA ASP A 526 13.52 -15.47 -1.38
C ASP A 526 14.67 -14.44 -1.48
N ALA A 527 15.40 -14.45 -2.59
CA ALA A 527 16.45 -13.47 -2.87
C ALA A 527 15.89 -12.04 -2.93
N ASN A 528 14.78 -11.84 -3.66
CA ASN A 528 14.07 -10.57 -3.71
C ASN A 528 13.61 -10.12 -2.31
N ARG A 529 12.95 -11.01 -1.57
CA ARG A 529 12.48 -10.74 -0.19
C ARG A 529 13.60 -10.23 0.72
N ARG A 530 14.78 -10.84 0.67
CA ARG A 530 15.95 -10.39 1.46
C ARG A 530 16.44 -8.99 1.06
N LEU A 531 16.34 -8.65 -0.22
CA LEU A 531 16.73 -7.33 -0.72
C LEU A 531 15.70 -6.26 -0.33
N LEU A 532 14.40 -6.58 -0.26
CA LEU A 532 13.39 -5.69 0.30
C LEU A 532 13.64 -5.38 1.79
N TRP A 533 13.98 -6.39 2.59
CA TRP A 533 14.40 -6.17 3.98
C TRP A 533 15.60 -5.21 4.11
N ARG A 534 16.58 -5.32 3.20
CA ARG A 534 17.72 -4.39 3.16
C ARG A 534 17.28 -2.99 2.74
N ALA A 535 16.40 -2.86 1.75
CA ALA A 535 15.87 -1.58 1.30
C ALA A 535 15.09 -0.85 2.41
N LEU A 536 14.33 -1.61 3.22
CA LEU A 536 13.61 -1.11 4.39
C LEU A 536 14.57 -0.59 5.47
N ARG A 537 15.62 -1.35 5.82
CA ARG A 537 16.64 -0.92 6.78
C ARG A 537 17.46 0.29 6.31
N ASN A 538 17.68 0.39 5.01
CA ASN A 538 18.40 1.52 4.42
C ASN A 538 17.48 2.75 4.19
N GLY A 539 16.20 2.67 4.60
CA GLY A 539 15.25 3.77 4.51
C GLY A 539 14.77 4.12 3.11
N VAL A 540 15.02 3.27 2.10
CA VAL A 540 14.49 3.47 0.74
C VAL A 540 12.99 3.18 0.71
N ILE A 541 12.59 2.08 1.35
CA ILE A 541 11.19 1.78 1.69
C ILE A 541 10.97 2.29 3.11
N SER A 542 9.86 3.00 3.33
CA SER A 542 9.65 3.74 4.58
C SER A 542 8.59 3.12 5.50
N THR A 543 7.63 2.40 4.92
CA THR A 543 6.47 1.88 5.64
C THR A 543 6.20 0.42 5.27
N VAL A 544 5.59 -0.31 6.21
CA VAL A 544 5.13 -1.68 6.00
C VAL A 544 3.66 -1.78 6.41
N VAL A 545 2.85 -2.32 5.51
CA VAL A 545 1.38 -2.37 5.63
C VAL A 545 0.86 -3.80 5.38
N SER A 546 -0.43 -4.05 5.62
CA SER A 546 -1.00 -5.37 5.30
C SER A 546 -1.28 -5.58 3.83
N ASP A 547 -1.81 -4.56 3.16
CA ASP A 547 -2.60 -4.74 1.93
C ASP A 547 -3.64 -5.85 2.16
N HIS A 548 -4.40 -5.70 3.25
CA HIS A 548 -5.43 -6.66 3.63
C HIS A 548 -6.57 -6.61 2.61
N SER A 549 -6.56 -7.60 1.72
CA SER A 549 -7.43 -7.69 0.56
C SER A 549 -8.19 -9.03 0.53
N PRO A 550 -9.11 -9.26 1.49
CA PRO A 550 -9.93 -10.46 1.56
C PRO A 550 -11.05 -10.47 0.50
N CYS A 551 -11.46 -11.67 0.10
CA CYS A 551 -12.63 -11.92 -0.74
C CYS A 551 -13.35 -13.19 -0.27
N THR A 552 -14.51 -13.49 -0.85
CA THR A 552 -15.22 -14.74 -0.57
C THR A 552 -14.42 -15.96 -1.07
N PRO A 553 -14.43 -17.11 -0.36
CA PRO A 553 -13.63 -18.29 -0.75
C PRO A 553 -13.86 -18.78 -2.18
N ASP A 554 -15.08 -18.66 -2.73
CA ASP A 554 -15.39 -19.04 -4.11
C ASP A 554 -14.54 -18.29 -5.14
N LEU A 555 -14.22 -17.02 -4.86
CA LEU A 555 -13.42 -16.17 -5.74
C LEU A 555 -11.95 -16.58 -5.74
N LYS A 556 -11.46 -17.24 -4.67
CA LYS A 556 -10.10 -17.82 -4.66
C LYS A 556 -9.98 -19.05 -5.54
N GLY A 557 -11.07 -19.65 -6.00
CA GLY A 557 -11.02 -20.78 -6.93
C GLY A 557 -10.21 -21.97 -6.41
N LEU A 558 -10.25 -22.22 -5.09
CA LEU A 558 -9.41 -23.21 -4.40
C LEU A 558 -9.56 -24.63 -5.01
N ASP A 559 -10.77 -24.98 -5.45
CA ASP A 559 -11.04 -26.30 -6.05
C ASP A 559 -10.38 -26.48 -7.43
N LYS A 560 -10.30 -25.40 -8.24
CA LYS A 560 -9.66 -25.43 -9.56
C LYS A 560 -8.15 -25.24 -9.45
N GLY A 561 -7.69 -24.47 -8.46
CA GLY A 561 -6.27 -24.14 -8.27
C GLY A 561 -5.68 -23.26 -9.36
N ASP A 562 -6.51 -22.65 -10.22
CA ASP A 562 -6.08 -21.84 -11.35
C ASP A 562 -5.76 -20.41 -10.91
N PHE A 563 -4.47 -20.04 -10.97
CA PHE A 563 -4.02 -18.71 -10.56
C PHE A 563 -4.48 -17.59 -11.50
N PHE A 564 -4.75 -17.84 -12.78
CA PHE A 564 -5.25 -16.79 -13.68
C PHE A 564 -6.71 -16.46 -13.38
N SER A 565 -7.50 -17.47 -13.06
CA SER A 565 -8.92 -17.33 -12.72
C SER A 565 -9.19 -16.94 -11.27
N ALA A 566 -8.28 -17.19 -10.34
CA ALA A 566 -8.49 -16.86 -8.93
C ALA A 566 -8.43 -15.34 -8.66
N TRP A 567 -9.12 -14.89 -7.62
CA TRP A 567 -9.02 -13.53 -7.11
C TRP A 567 -7.71 -13.33 -6.29
N GLY A 568 -6.98 -12.25 -6.51
CA GLY A 568 -5.77 -11.80 -5.84
C GLY A 568 -6.06 -10.99 -4.58
N GLY A 569 -5.16 -11.08 -3.60
CA GLY A 569 -5.25 -10.35 -2.35
C GLY A 569 -5.07 -11.26 -1.14
N ILE A 570 -4.31 -10.81 -0.16
CA ILE A 570 -3.97 -11.61 1.02
C ILE A 570 -4.65 -11.01 2.25
N ALA A 571 -5.45 -11.81 2.95
CA ALA A 571 -6.02 -11.41 4.22
C ALA A 571 -4.94 -11.48 5.33
N SER A 572 -4.41 -10.34 5.77
CA SER A 572 -3.34 -10.31 6.78
C SER A 572 -3.43 -9.22 7.87
N VAL A 573 -4.48 -8.37 7.88
CA VAL A 573 -4.61 -7.35 8.93
C VAL A 573 -4.62 -8.00 10.32
N GLY A 574 -3.81 -7.46 11.22
CA GLY A 574 -3.60 -8.02 12.56
C GLY A 574 -2.51 -9.10 12.66
N PHE A 575 -1.96 -9.60 11.56
CA PHE A 575 -0.78 -10.48 11.60
C PHE A 575 0.56 -9.76 11.43
N GLY A 576 0.55 -8.46 11.10
CA GLY A 576 1.76 -7.69 10.79
C GLY A 576 2.85 -7.77 11.84
N LEU A 577 2.54 -7.42 13.09
CA LEU A 577 3.50 -7.44 14.19
C LEU A 577 4.12 -8.83 14.43
N PRO A 578 3.34 -9.93 14.60
CA PRO A 578 3.93 -11.25 14.79
C PRO A 578 4.67 -11.78 13.55
N ILE A 579 4.23 -11.48 12.32
CA ILE A 579 4.96 -11.84 11.10
C ILE A 579 6.33 -11.15 11.07
N LEU A 580 6.36 -9.84 11.24
CA LEU A 580 7.59 -9.05 11.17
C LEU A 580 8.56 -9.41 12.30
N HIS A 581 8.06 -9.71 13.50
CA HIS A 581 8.89 -10.19 14.60
C HIS A 581 9.49 -11.56 14.30
N THR A 582 8.68 -12.51 13.80
CA THR A 582 9.12 -13.87 13.48
C THR A 582 10.16 -13.90 12.36
N GLU A 583 9.88 -13.21 11.25
CA GLU A 583 10.78 -13.20 10.09
C GLU A 583 11.97 -12.28 10.30
N GLY A 584 11.75 -11.13 10.94
CA GLY A 584 12.79 -10.18 11.28
C GLY A 584 13.85 -10.74 12.23
N GLN A 585 13.49 -11.69 13.10
CA GLN A 585 14.45 -12.41 13.95
C GLN A 585 15.46 -13.27 13.16
N LYS A 586 15.13 -13.65 11.93
CA LYS A 586 16.00 -14.44 11.05
C LYS A 586 16.98 -13.58 10.27
N MET A 587 16.88 -12.25 10.38
CA MET A 587 17.79 -11.29 9.75
C MET A 587 19.07 -11.15 10.58
N ASP A 588 20.14 -10.66 9.93
CA ASP A 588 21.40 -10.36 10.59
C ASP A 588 21.79 -8.88 10.35
N PRO A 589 21.85 -8.03 11.41
CA PRO A 589 21.39 -8.32 12.77
C PRO A 589 19.88 -8.60 12.82
N PRO A 590 19.32 -9.21 13.88
CA PRO A 590 17.88 -9.37 14.03
C PRO A 590 17.14 -8.04 14.06
N VAL A 591 15.94 -8.00 13.49
CA VAL A 591 15.05 -6.82 13.54
C VAL A 591 14.50 -6.64 14.95
N THR A 592 14.46 -5.40 15.41
CA THR A 592 13.96 -5.01 16.72
C THR A 592 12.49 -4.58 16.65
N VAL A 593 11.78 -4.66 17.79
CA VAL A 593 10.42 -4.08 17.91
C VAL A 593 10.41 -2.57 17.67
N ALA A 594 11.53 -1.88 17.94
CA ALA A 594 11.69 -0.46 17.65
C ALA A 594 11.64 -0.17 16.14
N GLU A 595 12.37 -0.95 15.33
CA GLU A 595 12.29 -0.88 13.86
C GLU A 595 10.87 -1.17 13.35
N ILE A 596 10.22 -2.23 13.87
CA ILE A 596 8.83 -2.56 13.48
C ILE A 596 7.87 -1.41 13.80
N SER A 597 7.98 -0.80 14.98
CA SER A 597 7.16 0.35 15.36
C SER A 597 7.45 1.60 14.53
N GLU A 598 8.69 1.80 14.12
CA GLU A 598 9.04 2.88 13.20
C GLU A 598 8.34 2.70 11.85
N TRP A 599 8.41 1.50 11.25
CA TRP A 599 7.82 1.22 9.94
C TRP A 599 6.29 1.14 9.95
N CYS A 600 5.69 0.57 11.00
CA CYS A 600 4.26 0.23 11.04
C CYS A 600 3.42 1.16 11.94
N SER A 601 4.06 2.11 12.62
CA SER A 601 3.34 3.07 13.48
C SER A 601 3.74 4.51 13.14
N TRP A 602 5.01 4.87 13.33
CA TRP A 602 5.43 6.26 13.17
C TRP A 602 5.45 6.71 11.70
N ASN A 603 6.06 5.92 10.82
CA ASN A 603 6.18 6.26 9.41
C ASN A 603 4.83 6.16 8.70
N THR A 604 3.98 5.18 9.02
CA THR A 604 2.62 5.11 8.48
C THR A 604 1.76 6.27 9.00
N ALA A 605 1.83 6.63 10.29
CA ALA A 605 1.17 7.84 10.79
C ALA A 605 1.62 9.11 10.05
N LYS A 606 2.90 9.23 9.67
CA LYS A 606 3.38 10.34 8.83
C LYS A 606 2.83 10.26 7.40
N GLN A 607 2.92 9.11 6.75
CA GLN A 607 2.44 8.87 5.38
C GLN A 607 1.00 9.35 5.23
N VAL A 608 0.15 8.99 6.21
CA VAL A 608 -1.27 9.32 6.19
C VAL A 608 -1.60 10.67 6.86
N GLY A 609 -0.60 11.44 7.33
CA GLY A 609 -0.77 12.78 7.91
C GLY A 609 -1.40 12.82 9.31
N LEU A 610 -1.22 11.77 10.12
CA LEU A 610 -1.71 11.62 11.50
C LEU A 610 -0.60 11.63 12.56
N SER A 611 0.64 11.95 12.17
CA SER A 611 1.83 11.98 13.05
C SER A 611 1.75 12.97 14.22
N HIS A 612 0.78 13.90 14.19
CA HIS A 612 0.50 14.83 15.27
C HIS A 612 -0.22 14.19 16.47
N ARG A 613 -0.81 12.99 16.30
CA ARG A 613 -1.58 12.31 17.36
C ARG A 613 -1.43 10.79 17.41
N LYS A 614 -1.00 10.14 16.33
CA LYS A 614 -0.79 8.68 16.21
C LYS A 614 0.70 8.31 16.12
N GLY A 615 1.00 7.04 16.38
CA GLY A 615 2.31 6.42 16.09
C GLY A 615 3.42 6.71 17.10
N LYS A 616 3.11 7.30 18.27
CA LYS A 616 4.06 7.55 19.37
C LYS A 616 3.40 7.44 20.74
N ILE A 617 4.19 7.04 21.74
CA ILE A 617 3.85 7.19 23.15
C ILE A 617 4.47 8.49 23.65
N ALA A 618 3.66 9.54 23.75
CA ALA A 618 4.08 10.85 24.28
C ALA A 618 2.86 11.61 24.83
N VAL A 619 3.09 12.54 25.75
CA VAL A 619 2.02 13.39 26.31
C VAL A 619 1.29 14.13 25.18
N GLY A 620 -0.05 14.12 25.23
CA GLY A 620 -0.93 14.74 24.23
C GLY A 620 -1.26 13.83 23.04
N TYR A 621 -0.53 12.74 22.81
CA TYR A 621 -0.89 11.76 21.79
C TYR A 621 -2.10 10.94 22.24
N ASP A 622 -2.81 10.36 21.28
CA ASP A 622 -3.87 9.40 21.61
C ASP A 622 -3.26 8.22 22.39
N ALA A 623 -3.96 7.74 23.41
CA ALA A 623 -3.59 6.58 24.20
C ALA A 623 -3.92 5.28 23.44
N ASP A 624 -3.31 5.16 22.25
CA ASP A 624 -3.37 4.02 21.35
C ASP A 624 -2.16 3.14 21.61
N LEU A 625 -2.37 2.05 22.35
CA LEU A 625 -1.30 1.23 22.90
C LEU A 625 -1.49 -0.24 22.51
N CYS A 626 -0.39 -0.89 22.13
CA CYS A 626 -0.32 -2.34 21.91
C CYS A 626 0.52 -2.97 23.03
N VAL A 627 -0.01 -4.02 23.67
CA VAL A 627 0.71 -4.84 24.64
C VAL A 627 1.08 -6.17 23.99
N PHE A 628 2.37 -6.34 23.73
CA PHE A 628 2.94 -7.42 22.93
C PHE A 628 3.83 -8.33 23.77
N ASP A 629 3.59 -9.63 23.71
CA ASP A 629 4.46 -10.65 24.29
C ASP A 629 5.41 -11.18 23.19
N PRO A 630 6.70 -10.81 23.17
CA PRO A 630 7.63 -11.21 22.12
C PRO A 630 8.07 -12.69 22.18
N GLU A 631 7.75 -13.38 23.28
CA GLU A 631 8.21 -14.75 23.54
C GLU A 631 7.12 -15.78 23.24
N ALA A 632 5.84 -15.39 23.29
CA ALA A 632 4.73 -16.28 23.00
C ALA A 632 4.80 -16.83 21.58
N GLU A 633 4.58 -18.14 21.42
CA GLU A 633 4.45 -18.79 20.13
C GLU A 633 3.02 -19.30 19.93
N TYR A 634 2.55 -19.30 18.68
CA TYR A 634 1.30 -19.92 18.29
C TYR A 634 1.35 -20.33 16.82
N GLU A 635 0.48 -21.28 16.46
CA GLU A 635 0.22 -21.62 15.07
C GLU A 635 -1.00 -20.83 14.60
N VAL A 636 -0.90 -20.19 13.44
CA VAL A 636 -2.03 -19.50 12.83
C VAL A 636 -3.05 -20.53 12.38
N SER A 637 -4.32 -20.31 12.73
CA SER A 637 -5.44 -21.13 12.29
C SER A 637 -6.51 -20.25 11.68
N ASN A 638 -6.95 -20.59 10.46
CA ASN A 638 -8.05 -19.96 9.75
C ASN A 638 -9.29 -19.82 10.64
N ALA A 639 -9.61 -20.87 11.41
CA ALA A 639 -10.79 -20.91 12.29
C ALA A 639 -10.73 -19.86 13.43
N GLU A 640 -9.52 -19.48 13.85
CA GLU A 640 -9.30 -18.50 14.93
C GLU A 640 -9.14 -17.06 14.42
N THR A 641 -9.08 -16.86 13.09
CA THR A 641 -9.02 -15.50 12.51
C THR A 641 -10.30 -14.72 12.81
N PHE A 642 -10.19 -13.38 12.86
CA PHE A 642 -11.35 -12.49 12.98
C PHE A 642 -11.86 -11.97 11.62
N PHE A 643 -11.23 -12.38 10.52
CA PHE A 643 -11.70 -12.09 9.17
C PHE A 643 -13.11 -12.63 8.97
N LYS A 644 -13.91 -11.97 8.12
CA LYS A 644 -15.26 -12.47 7.79
C LYS A 644 -15.16 -13.81 7.07
N ASN A 645 -14.28 -13.90 6.09
CA ASN A 645 -13.96 -15.13 5.39
C ASN A 645 -12.71 -15.74 6.02
N LYS A 646 -12.84 -16.95 6.60
CA LYS A 646 -11.80 -17.66 7.36
C LYS A 646 -10.73 -18.25 6.46
N LEU A 647 -9.97 -17.39 5.78
CA LEU A 647 -8.94 -17.78 4.83
C LEU A 647 -7.77 -16.79 4.87
N THR A 648 -6.56 -17.30 5.06
CA THR A 648 -5.32 -16.52 5.00
C THR A 648 -4.17 -17.33 4.40
N ALA A 649 -3.20 -16.65 3.81
CA ALA A 649 -1.94 -17.23 3.33
C ALA A 649 -1.04 -17.74 4.46
N TYR A 650 -1.38 -17.44 5.71
CA TYR A 650 -0.58 -17.75 6.89
C TYR A 650 -1.08 -18.97 7.67
N ASP A 651 -2.15 -19.64 7.23
CA ASP A 651 -2.71 -20.81 7.91
C ASP A 651 -1.66 -21.92 8.10
N GLY A 652 -1.58 -22.49 9.30
CA GLY A 652 -0.59 -23.49 9.68
C GLY A 652 0.83 -22.94 9.91
N MET A 653 1.09 -21.63 9.72
CA MET A 653 2.41 -21.05 10.01
C MET A 653 2.58 -20.81 11.52
N ARG A 654 3.74 -21.22 12.05
CA ARG A 654 4.13 -20.90 13.43
C ARG A 654 4.73 -19.51 13.51
N LEU A 655 4.12 -18.65 14.32
CA LEU A 655 4.59 -17.30 14.61
C LEU A 655 5.06 -17.19 16.06
N ARG A 656 6.16 -16.45 16.25
CA ARG A 656 6.66 -15.99 17.54
C ARG A 656 6.27 -14.52 17.73
N GLY A 657 5.94 -14.15 18.95
CA GLY A 657 5.33 -12.88 19.28
C GLY A 657 3.80 -12.93 19.23
N ARG A 658 3.11 -12.45 20.26
CA ARG A 658 1.65 -12.39 20.30
C ARG A 658 1.14 -11.12 20.93
N VAL A 659 0.16 -10.48 20.29
CA VAL A 659 -0.56 -9.35 20.90
C VAL A 659 -1.48 -9.87 21.99
N THR A 660 -1.36 -9.27 23.18
CA THR A 660 -2.15 -9.66 24.34
C THR A 660 -3.25 -8.67 24.66
N GLU A 661 -3.03 -7.38 24.39
CA GLU A 661 -4.04 -6.33 24.59
C GLU A 661 -3.86 -5.23 23.54
N THR A 662 -4.97 -4.62 23.13
CA THR A 662 -4.98 -3.43 22.26
C THR A 662 -5.90 -2.39 22.86
N TRP A 663 -5.38 -1.18 22.97
CA TRP A 663 -6.04 -0.02 23.56
C TRP A 663 -6.20 1.04 22.50
N VAL A 664 -7.41 1.57 22.36
CA VAL A 664 -7.72 2.70 21.47
C VAL A 664 -8.25 3.83 22.33
N ARG A 665 -7.56 4.97 22.28
CA ARG A 665 -7.91 6.19 23.02
C ARG A 665 -8.15 5.90 24.51
N GLY A 666 -7.24 5.15 25.12
CA GLY A 666 -7.26 4.84 26.55
C GLY A 666 -8.31 3.80 26.98
N ARG A 667 -8.95 3.11 26.04
CA ARG A 667 -9.90 2.03 26.31
C ARG A 667 -9.47 0.72 25.67
N THR A 668 -9.58 -0.38 26.40
CA THR A 668 -9.26 -1.71 25.86
C THR A 668 -10.31 -2.13 24.84
N VAL A 669 -9.89 -2.37 23.60
CA VAL A 669 -10.76 -2.84 22.49
C VAL A 669 -10.61 -4.32 22.22
N PHE A 670 -9.49 -4.92 22.63
CA PHE A 670 -9.22 -6.34 22.52
C PHE A 670 -8.30 -6.80 23.66
N THR A 671 -8.58 -7.99 24.19
CA THR A 671 -7.60 -8.78 24.97
C THR A 671 -7.59 -10.21 24.48
N LEU A 672 -6.43 -10.86 24.51
CA LEU A 672 -6.32 -12.25 24.09
C LEU A 672 -7.20 -13.20 24.92
N LYS A 673 -7.43 -12.88 26.20
CA LYS A 673 -8.23 -13.71 27.11
C LYS A 673 -9.74 -13.50 26.95
N ALA A 674 -10.19 -12.26 26.77
CA ALA A 674 -11.62 -11.91 26.76
C ALA A 674 -12.18 -11.63 25.36
N GLY A 675 -11.33 -11.59 24.33
CA GLY A 675 -11.70 -11.18 22.98
C GLY A 675 -11.92 -9.68 22.87
N HIS A 676 -12.76 -9.29 21.92
CA HIS A 676 -13.11 -7.89 21.64
C HIS A 676 -14.02 -7.29 22.71
N SER A 677 -13.90 -5.99 22.91
CA SER A 677 -14.86 -5.23 23.68
C SER A 677 -16.26 -5.33 23.05
N ARG A 678 -17.32 -5.24 23.88
CA ARG A 678 -18.70 -5.35 23.41
C ARG A 678 -19.17 -4.19 22.53
N GLN A 679 -18.48 -3.05 22.61
CA GLN A 679 -18.82 -1.82 21.89
C GLN A 679 -17.76 -1.52 20.84
N ALA A 680 -18.19 -1.04 19.67
CA ALA A 680 -17.31 -0.44 18.68
C ALA A 680 -16.81 0.91 19.22
N LEU A 681 -15.55 0.97 19.67
CA LEU A 681 -14.97 2.16 20.29
C LEU A 681 -14.12 3.01 19.34
N GLY A 682 -13.88 2.55 18.10
CA GLY A 682 -13.17 3.30 17.08
C GLY A 682 -13.93 4.55 16.63
N ARG A 683 -13.20 5.53 16.08
CA ARG A 683 -13.76 6.73 15.48
C ARG A 683 -13.33 6.87 14.02
N LEU A 684 -14.22 7.47 13.23
CA LEU A 684 -13.87 7.91 11.89
C LEU A 684 -13.04 9.19 11.98
N ILE A 685 -11.87 9.19 11.36
CA ILE A 685 -10.94 10.32 11.26
C ILE A 685 -11.28 11.04 9.95
N LEU A 686 -12.03 12.13 10.08
CA LEU A 686 -12.57 12.92 8.96
C LEU A 686 -12.02 14.35 8.93
N GLU A 687 -11.11 14.69 9.84
CA GLU A 687 -10.42 15.98 9.78
C GLU A 687 -9.56 16.06 8.51
N PRO A 688 -9.59 17.20 7.79
CA PRO A 688 -8.67 17.46 6.69
C PRO A 688 -7.22 17.30 7.13
N ARG A 689 -6.38 16.83 6.21
CA ARG A 689 -4.95 16.64 6.45
C ARG A 689 -4.27 17.99 6.75
N THR A 690 -3.56 18.05 7.87
CA THR A 690 -2.88 19.27 8.34
C THR A 690 -1.38 19.29 8.05
N THR A 691 -0.79 18.15 7.68
CA THR A 691 0.65 17.98 7.39
C THR A 691 0.87 16.98 6.29
#